data_AF-A0EAU0-F1
#
_entry.id   AF-A0EAU0-F1
#
_cell.length_a   1.000
_cell.length_b   1.000
_cell.length_c   1.000
_cell.angle_alpha   90.00
_cell.angle_beta   90.00
_cell.angle_gamma   90.00
#
_symmetry.space_group_name_H-M   'P 1'
#
loop_
_entity.id
_entity.type
_entity.pdbx_description
1 polymer ?
#
loop_
_entity_poly.entity_id
_entity_poly.type
_entity_poly.pdbx_seq_one_letter_code
_entity_poly.pdbx_strand_id
1 'polypeptide(L)'
;MLLLVAICTVGNAYFVPNVQCACQQIITEQECNNWNCQWAVVSPATATTKATGYCQQVPCGDLNQTQCLKESYRCYYQESTQQAAIVCFTLAKCEDIQLAAGATCQSSNPSCVPSNLQKPQCIAAGLSCKNLTTIEQCQPAKGQTLADEGLCYWNGSCKVVSQCGDIATQNQCQLRQFQFACYWTGTKCSPTTCQQLSQENCKYVLQSPLTGAGVQPCNYIGTTCVDAPVGSLTQSTCSANTNSHYRWVPIESGGICAQCNPFKYVYRNQCECQQLLQQNECQSSGNCKWAVTTGTTYACQSLACADYLVQQQCAQVKGCYWNAAGTPQCTAYSSCSEIAGKNGQACVTLSIFCPGSNGTTCLSQVSLNSCSSITTPNICYNSIGKDGYCTYEPGSKACVNITSCSNLMTRQLCDQFSNSCIWKTGTSASCQVKTCSEYLTESSCTYIQNNINNNVLNICTWNPDTKKCNSFDNSFSYDVNSCFSSTGRTHHWSEPSNAQKGLCLPCHYSSVLNVKSNCSCKELTNYTDCALSSPKCYWNAGNSQCENQKCSQLTSQTQCILSKYCYWSNSLGCQATGSSTVTCSQLSANTQQECLSQSIICAGISGGKCSSSLNNCSDFSTFYQCFGSVGTDGICQWNQASSKCQGISNCNMINTQAQCELVLNTCYWDASANGTCSSYNCTSLYTQTKSCNFYLSTPNQNYKVNSCYLTNGTCTSAPNLESLTSSTCYASTGGTARWDSGEKNGTCVMCYSQIISVLFIILSYMF
;
A
#
# COMPACT_ATOMS: atom_id res chain seq x y z
N MET A 1 -36.60 9.31 -56.51
CA MET A 1 -36.54 8.40 -55.35
C MET A 1 -35.09 8.04 -55.12
N LEU A 2 -34.43 8.75 -54.20
CA LEU A 2 -33.04 8.54 -53.81
C LEU A 2 -33.05 8.15 -52.34
N LEU A 3 -32.68 6.90 -52.08
CA LEU A 3 -32.56 6.33 -50.74
C LEU A 3 -31.26 6.85 -50.11
N LEU A 4 -31.37 7.74 -49.14
CA LEU A 4 -30.27 8.14 -48.26
C LEU A 4 -30.27 7.19 -47.05
N VAL A 5 -29.37 6.22 -47.06
CA VAL A 5 -29.04 5.41 -45.87
C VAL A 5 -28.03 6.21 -45.07
N ALA A 6 -28.49 6.88 -44.02
CA ALA A 6 -27.62 7.46 -43.00
C ALA A 6 -27.09 6.33 -42.10
N ILE A 7 -25.81 6.02 -42.24
CA ILE A 7 -25.09 5.15 -41.29
C ILE A 7 -24.72 6.03 -40.10
N CYS A 8 -25.50 5.94 -39.02
CA CYS A 8 -25.08 6.48 -37.72
C CYS A 8 -23.98 5.59 -37.14
N THR A 9 -22.72 6.01 -37.25
CA THR A 9 -21.61 5.45 -36.47
C THR A 9 -21.73 5.95 -35.02
N VAL A 10 -22.34 5.14 -34.15
CA VAL A 10 -22.39 5.40 -32.70
C VAL A 10 -21.28 4.61 -32.02
N GLY A 11 -20.41 5.30 -31.29
CA GLY A 11 -19.10 4.83 -30.84
C GLY A 11 -19.06 4.35 -29.40
N ASN A 12 -19.86 3.35 -29.01
CA ASN A 12 -19.87 2.82 -27.64
C ASN A 12 -18.46 2.38 -27.16
N ALA A 13 -17.83 3.18 -26.28
CA ALA A 13 -16.63 2.81 -25.53
C ALA A 13 -17.03 1.96 -24.31
N TYR A 14 -16.49 0.74 -24.20
CA TYR A 14 -16.74 -0.16 -23.08
C TYR A 14 -15.67 0.02 -21.99
N PHE A 15 -16.12 0.18 -20.74
CA PHE A 15 -15.30 0.64 -19.62
C PHE A 15 -14.66 -0.52 -18.84
N VAL A 16 -13.37 -0.38 -18.50
CA VAL A 16 -12.63 -1.26 -17.58
C VAL A 16 -12.64 -0.64 -16.16
N PRO A 17 -12.98 -1.38 -15.10
CA PRO A 17 -13.43 -0.86 -13.80
C PRO A 17 -12.30 -0.71 -12.79
N ASN A 18 -11.14 -0.18 -13.21
CA ASN A 18 -10.10 0.20 -12.26
C ASN A 18 -9.70 1.68 -12.38
N VAL A 19 -9.49 2.29 -11.21
CA VAL A 19 -8.95 3.63 -10.88
C VAL A 19 -9.26 4.77 -11.86
N GLN A 20 -10.56 5.05 -12.10
CA GLN A 20 -10.98 6.34 -12.66
C GLN A 20 -10.91 7.42 -11.56
N CYS A 21 -10.63 8.69 -11.90
CA CYS A 21 -10.81 9.75 -10.90
C CYS A 21 -12.26 9.73 -10.41
N ALA A 22 -12.45 9.91 -9.12
CA ALA A 22 -13.79 10.22 -8.62
C ALA A 22 -14.20 11.60 -9.18
N CYS A 23 -15.49 11.81 -9.48
CA CYS A 23 -15.96 13.13 -9.92
C CYS A 23 -15.49 14.24 -8.97
N GLN A 24 -15.50 13.94 -7.66
CA GLN A 24 -15.06 14.81 -6.57
C GLN A 24 -13.60 15.26 -6.66
N GLN A 25 -12.78 14.58 -7.46
CA GLN A 25 -11.37 14.89 -7.70
C GLN A 25 -11.15 15.87 -8.85
N ILE A 26 -12.20 16.20 -9.60
CA ILE A 26 -12.13 17.09 -10.75
C ILE A 26 -12.35 18.52 -10.27
N ILE A 27 -11.36 19.38 -10.53
CA ILE A 27 -11.28 20.73 -9.98
C ILE A 27 -11.62 21.82 -10.98
N THR A 28 -11.79 21.48 -12.26
CA THR A 28 -12.20 22.43 -13.30
C THR A 28 -13.54 22.03 -13.89
N GLU A 29 -14.40 23.02 -14.15
CA GLU A 29 -15.69 22.80 -14.81
C GLU A 29 -15.53 22.19 -16.21
N GLN A 30 -14.53 22.65 -16.98
CA GLN A 30 -14.23 22.11 -18.30
C GLN A 30 -13.90 20.61 -18.26
N GLU A 31 -13.07 20.20 -17.30
CA GLU A 31 -12.79 18.79 -17.10
C GLU A 31 -14.03 18.06 -16.60
N CYS A 32 -14.80 18.62 -15.67
CA CYS A 32 -16.03 18.00 -15.17
C CYS A 32 -17.03 17.67 -16.29
N ASN A 33 -17.17 18.60 -17.25
CA ASN A 33 -18.05 18.45 -18.41
C ASN A 33 -17.56 17.41 -19.43
N ASN A 34 -16.26 17.10 -19.42
CA ASN A 34 -15.66 16.04 -20.23
C ASN A 34 -15.78 14.66 -19.55
N TRP A 35 -16.27 14.61 -18.31
CA TRP A 35 -16.44 13.40 -17.51
C TRP A 35 -17.93 13.10 -17.28
N ASN A 36 -18.19 11.97 -16.62
CA ASN A 36 -19.53 11.46 -16.29
C ASN A 36 -20.12 12.15 -15.06
N CYS A 37 -19.95 13.46 -15.00
CA CYS A 37 -20.13 14.25 -13.80
C CYS A 37 -20.88 15.55 -14.15
N GLN A 38 -21.29 16.29 -13.12
CA GLN A 38 -21.86 17.63 -13.26
C GLN A 38 -21.17 18.57 -12.30
N TRP A 39 -20.95 19.79 -12.78
CA TRP A 39 -20.46 20.88 -11.96
C TRP A 39 -21.60 21.40 -11.08
N ALA A 40 -21.51 21.14 -9.78
CA ALA A 40 -22.42 21.69 -8.79
C ALA A 40 -21.90 23.05 -8.31
N VAL A 41 -22.64 24.11 -8.59
CA VAL A 41 -22.30 25.46 -8.15
C VAL A 41 -22.59 25.59 -6.66
N VAL A 42 -21.56 25.93 -5.86
CA VAL A 42 -21.67 26.15 -4.41
C VAL A 42 -21.97 27.61 -4.11
N SER A 43 -21.43 28.53 -4.91
CA SER A 43 -21.69 29.97 -4.80
C SER A 43 -21.89 30.57 -6.19
N PRO A 44 -22.98 31.31 -6.43
CA PRO A 44 -23.20 32.00 -7.70
C PRO A 44 -22.02 32.91 -8.05
N ALA A 45 -21.66 32.97 -9.33
CA ALA A 45 -20.67 33.95 -9.80
C ALA A 45 -21.14 35.36 -9.44
N THR A 46 -20.24 36.19 -8.90
CA THR A 46 -20.47 37.63 -8.85
C THR A 46 -19.82 38.28 -10.07
N ALA A 47 -20.05 39.57 -10.31
CA ALA A 47 -19.47 40.30 -11.45
C ALA A 47 -17.93 40.23 -11.53
N THR A 48 -17.26 39.92 -10.41
CA THR A 48 -15.79 39.89 -10.30
C THR A 48 -15.21 38.51 -9.94
N THR A 49 -16.02 37.51 -9.61
CA THR A 49 -15.54 36.18 -9.20
C THR A 49 -16.20 35.06 -10.00
N LYS A 50 -15.40 34.14 -10.54
CA LYS A 50 -15.92 32.90 -11.13
C LYS A 50 -16.69 32.10 -10.08
N ALA A 51 -17.81 31.50 -10.50
CA ALA A 51 -18.57 30.58 -9.65
C ALA A 51 -17.64 29.49 -9.10
N THR A 52 -17.69 29.28 -7.79
CA THR A 52 -17.02 28.14 -7.17
C THR A 52 -17.98 26.97 -7.17
N GLY A 53 -17.47 25.81 -7.57
CA GLY A 53 -18.25 24.58 -7.63
C GLY A 53 -17.38 23.38 -7.36
N TYR A 54 -18.03 22.22 -7.27
CA TYR A 54 -17.37 20.93 -7.22
C TYR A 54 -17.99 20.01 -8.26
N CYS A 55 -17.20 19.10 -8.76
CA CYS A 55 -17.68 18.11 -9.70
C CYS A 55 -18.25 16.92 -8.92
N GLN A 56 -19.51 16.56 -9.21
CA GLN A 56 -20.21 15.47 -8.54
C GLN A 56 -20.75 14.46 -9.55
N GLN A 57 -20.93 13.23 -9.10
CA GLN A 57 -21.64 12.24 -9.90
C GLN A 57 -23.12 12.61 -9.94
N VAL A 58 -23.71 12.63 -11.13
CA VAL A 58 -25.14 12.89 -11.29
C VAL A 58 -25.88 11.57 -11.06
N PRO A 59 -26.84 11.49 -10.12
CA PRO A 59 -27.73 10.35 -10.05
C PRO A 59 -28.44 10.15 -11.38
N CYS A 60 -28.57 8.91 -11.85
CA CYS A 60 -29.19 8.68 -13.16
C CYS A 60 -30.60 9.28 -13.28
N GLY A 61 -31.38 9.31 -12.19
CA GLY A 61 -32.72 9.89 -12.18
C GLY A 61 -32.78 11.38 -12.47
N ASP A 62 -31.65 12.10 -12.36
CA ASP A 62 -31.57 13.55 -12.57
C ASP A 62 -31.06 13.92 -13.97
N LEU A 63 -30.74 12.94 -14.82
CA LEU A 63 -30.25 13.18 -16.17
C LEU A 63 -31.40 13.38 -17.15
N ASN A 64 -31.29 14.39 -18.01
CA ASN A 64 -32.16 14.52 -19.17
C ASN A 64 -31.78 13.53 -20.27
N GLN A 65 -32.65 13.35 -21.28
CA GLN A 65 -32.46 12.41 -22.39
C GLN A 65 -31.08 12.57 -23.06
N THR A 66 -30.68 13.80 -23.40
CA THR A 66 -29.41 14.07 -24.07
C THR A 66 -28.21 13.72 -23.19
N GLN A 67 -28.30 13.96 -21.88
CA GLN A 67 -27.24 13.60 -20.92
C GLN A 67 -27.18 12.09 -20.70
N CYS A 68 -28.33 11.43 -20.65
CA CYS A 68 -28.43 9.98 -20.47
C CYS A 68 -27.92 9.22 -21.70
N LEU A 69 -28.10 9.79 -22.89
CA LEU A 69 -27.55 9.27 -24.15
C LEU A 69 -26.05 9.57 -24.35
N LYS A 70 -25.46 10.48 -23.56
CA LYS A 70 -24.01 10.66 -23.60
C LYS A 70 -23.34 9.43 -23.00
N GLU A 71 -22.42 8.85 -23.77
CA GLU A 71 -21.65 7.63 -23.45
C GLU A 71 -20.97 7.66 -22.07
N SER A 72 -20.80 8.86 -21.53
CA SER A 72 -20.31 9.12 -20.21
C SER A 72 -21.22 8.58 -19.08
N TYR A 73 -22.53 8.80 -19.04
CA TYR A 73 -23.22 8.79 -17.73
C TYR A 73 -23.51 7.44 -17.02
N ARG A 74 -23.13 6.26 -17.54
CA ARG A 74 -23.45 4.92 -16.95
C ARG A 74 -24.94 4.75 -16.59
N CYS A 75 -25.83 5.42 -17.32
CA CYS A 75 -27.27 5.42 -17.08
C CYS A 75 -28.01 4.82 -18.27
N TYR A 76 -29.10 4.13 -17.98
CA TYR A 76 -30.00 3.56 -18.98
C TYR A 76 -31.26 4.40 -19.01
N TYR A 77 -31.94 4.46 -20.15
CA TYR A 77 -33.19 5.18 -20.27
C TYR A 77 -34.32 4.24 -20.66
N GLN A 78 -35.52 4.55 -20.18
CA GLN A 78 -36.77 3.91 -20.60
C GLN A 78 -37.67 4.97 -21.23
N GLU A 79 -38.12 4.70 -22.46
CA GLU A 79 -39.20 5.46 -23.09
C GLU A 79 -40.54 4.85 -22.67
N SER A 80 -41.38 5.64 -22.01
CA SER A 80 -42.78 5.28 -21.74
C SER A 80 -43.64 5.74 -22.91
N THR A 81 -44.48 4.84 -23.44
CA THR A 81 -45.46 5.17 -24.50
C THR A 81 -46.65 6.00 -23.99
N GLN A 82 -46.84 6.13 -22.67
CA GLN A 82 -47.99 6.82 -22.07
C GLN A 82 -47.64 8.12 -21.33
N GLN A 83 -46.36 8.41 -21.11
CA GLN A 83 -45.89 9.70 -20.61
C GLN A 83 -44.60 10.04 -21.34
N ALA A 84 -44.51 11.24 -21.92
CA ALA A 84 -43.29 11.76 -22.57
C ALA A 84 -42.13 12.04 -21.59
N ALA A 85 -42.04 11.29 -20.50
CA ALA A 85 -41.00 11.37 -19.50
C ALA A 85 -40.06 10.17 -19.69
N ILE A 86 -38.83 10.48 -20.05
CA ILE A 86 -37.73 9.51 -20.12
C ILE A 86 -37.15 9.40 -18.73
N VAL A 87 -37.21 8.21 -18.13
CA VAL A 87 -36.62 7.96 -16.81
C VAL A 87 -35.27 7.31 -17.01
N CYS A 88 -34.24 7.91 -16.42
CA CYS A 88 -32.89 7.39 -16.44
C CYS A 88 -32.55 6.65 -15.13
N PHE A 89 -31.97 5.46 -15.22
CA PHE A 89 -31.72 4.59 -14.06
C PHE A 89 -30.32 3.97 -14.10
N THR A 90 -29.76 3.75 -12.91
CA THR A 90 -28.51 2.99 -12.72
C THR A 90 -28.81 1.50 -12.84
N LEU A 91 -27.99 0.74 -13.56
CA LEU A 91 -28.15 -0.71 -13.62
C LEU A 91 -27.51 -1.32 -12.37
N ALA A 92 -28.31 -1.50 -11.31
CA ALA A 92 -27.91 -2.27 -10.14
C ALA A 92 -28.22 -3.76 -10.33
N LYS A 93 -29.45 -4.10 -10.76
CA LYS A 93 -29.87 -5.45 -11.21
C LYS A 93 -30.95 -5.34 -12.29
N CYS A 94 -31.07 -6.32 -13.19
CA CYS A 94 -32.20 -6.39 -14.15
C CYS A 94 -33.56 -6.54 -13.44
N GLU A 95 -33.53 -7.02 -12.20
CA GLU A 95 -34.67 -7.26 -11.31
C GLU A 95 -35.36 -5.96 -10.87
N ASP A 96 -34.64 -4.84 -10.93
CA ASP A 96 -35.13 -3.53 -10.47
C ASP A 96 -35.97 -2.79 -11.55
N ILE A 97 -36.09 -3.36 -12.76
CA ILE A 97 -36.88 -2.79 -13.85
C ILE A 97 -38.31 -3.35 -13.76
N GLN A 98 -39.22 -2.62 -13.11
CA GLN A 98 -40.66 -2.90 -13.22
C GLN A 98 -41.22 -2.23 -14.48
N LEU A 99 -41.49 -3.01 -15.52
CA LEU A 99 -42.21 -2.52 -16.69
C LEU A 99 -43.70 -2.40 -16.37
N ALA A 100 -44.29 -1.24 -16.66
CA ALA A 100 -45.75 -1.11 -16.72
C ALA A 100 -46.32 -2.07 -17.77
N ALA A 101 -47.51 -2.61 -17.54
CA ALA A 101 -48.17 -3.50 -18.49
C ALA A 101 -48.28 -2.84 -19.88
N GLY A 102 -47.62 -3.42 -20.89
CA GLY A 102 -47.60 -2.90 -22.27
C GLY A 102 -46.39 -2.04 -22.64
N ALA A 103 -45.45 -1.76 -21.73
CA ALA A 103 -44.20 -1.08 -22.05
C ALA A 103 -43.18 -2.04 -22.69
N THR A 104 -42.47 -1.60 -23.72
CA THR A 104 -41.36 -2.33 -24.37
C THR A 104 -40.07 -1.55 -24.23
N CYS A 105 -38.99 -2.19 -23.76
CA CYS A 105 -37.65 -1.59 -23.82
C CYS A 105 -37.20 -1.50 -25.29
N GLN A 106 -37.17 -0.31 -25.87
CA GLN A 106 -36.51 -0.06 -27.14
C GLN A 106 -35.11 0.50 -26.90
N SER A 107 -34.14 -0.37 -26.65
CA SER A 107 -32.72 -0.07 -26.90
C SER A 107 -31.94 -1.37 -27.16
N SER A 108 -30.74 -1.21 -27.72
CA SER A 108 -29.88 -2.21 -28.38
C SER A 108 -29.29 -3.32 -27.51
N ASN A 109 -29.93 -3.68 -26.40
CA ASN A 109 -29.59 -4.86 -25.61
C ASN A 109 -30.77 -5.85 -25.50
N PRO A 110 -30.79 -6.98 -26.26
CA PRO A 110 -31.86 -7.97 -26.21
C PRO A 110 -31.95 -8.76 -24.88
N SER A 111 -31.05 -8.52 -23.92
CA SER A 111 -30.96 -9.26 -22.65
C SER A 111 -31.96 -8.85 -21.57
N CYS A 112 -32.75 -7.79 -21.77
CA CYS A 112 -33.75 -7.30 -20.80
C CYS A 112 -35.19 -7.37 -21.33
N VAL A 113 -35.49 -8.30 -22.24
CA VAL A 113 -36.85 -8.51 -22.75
C VAL A 113 -37.53 -9.62 -21.93
N PRO A 114 -38.67 -9.35 -21.27
CA PRO A 114 -39.41 -10.36 -20.51
C PRO A 114 -40.33 -11.19 -21.41
N SER A 115 -39.78 -11.82 -22.46
CA SER A 115 -40.53 -12.82 -23.22
C SER A 115 -39.71 -14.10 -23.43
N ASN A 116 -40.05 -15.10 -22.62
CA ASN A 116 -39.85 -16.54 -22.82
C ASN A 116 -38.46 -17.18 -22.64
N LEU A 117 -37.53 -16.55 -21.91
CA LEU A 117 -36.41 -17.29 -21.31
C LEU A 117 -36.62 -17.43 -19.80
N GLN A 118 -36.57 -18.67 -19.31
CA GLN A 118 -36.54 -18.97 -17.87
C GLN A 118 -35.39 -18.18 -17.22
N LYS A 119 -35.75 -17.11 -16.48
CA LYS A 119 -34.91 -16.30 -15.57
C LYS A 119 -33.51 -15.92 -16.11
N PRO A 120 -33.28 -14.68 -16.57
CA PRO A 120 -31.91 -14.16 -16.62
C PRO A 120 -31.38 -14.10 -15.18
N GLN A 121 -30.50 -15.03 -14.82
CA GLN A 121 -29.79 -14.97 -13.55
C GLN A 121 -28.76 -13.85 -13.64
N CYS A 122 -29.03 -12.71 -13.01
CA CYS A 122 -28.00 -11.74 -12.69
C CYS A 122 -26.90 -12.47 -11.91
N ILE A 123 -25.68 -12.50 -12.43
CA ILE A 123 -24.53 -13.07 -11.72
C ILE A 123 -24.33 -12.23 -10.47
N ALA A 124 -24.47 -12.83 -9.28
CA ALA A 124 -24.18 -12.13 -8.04
C ALA A 124 -22.70 -11.72 -8.03
N ALA A 125 -22.42 -10.45 -7.73
CA ALA A 125 -21.07 -9.98 -7.47
C ALA A 125 -20.43 -10.86 -6.38
N GLY A 126 -19.28 -11.49 -6.69
CA GLY A 126 -18.61 -12.46 -5.82
C GLY A 126 -18.59 -13.90 -6.34
N LEU A 127 -19.23 -14.20 -7.48
CA LEU A 127 -19.02 -15.47 -8.19
C LEU A 127 -17.72 -15.38 -9.01
N SER A 128 -16.74 -16.24 -8.72
CA SER A 128 -15.56 -16.39 -9.56
C SER A 128 -15.96 -17.00 -10.91
N CYS A 129 -15.17 -16.75 -11.97
CA CYS A 129 -15.47 -17.33 -13.28
C CYS A 129 -15.63 -18.86 -13.24
N LYS A 130 -15.03 -19.53 -12.24
CA LYS A 130 -15.09 -20.99 -12.06
C LYS A 130 -16.47 -21.54 -11.71
N ASN A 131 -17.35 -20.73 -11.13
CA ASN A 131 -18.69 -21.17 -10.73
C ASN A 131 -19.73 -21.02 -11.86
N LEU A 132 -19.30 -20.52 -13.02
CA LEU A 132 -20.15 -20.29 -14.19
C LEU A 132 -20.06 -21.54 -15.09
N THR A 133 -21.15 -22.28 -15.19
CA THR A 133 -21.20 -23.61 -15.81
C THR A 133 -21.76 -23.61 -17.23
N THR A 134 -22.31 -22.48 -17.66
CA THR A 134 -22.92 -22.31 -18.98
C THR A 134 -22.28 -21.16 -19.74
N ILE A 135 -22.38 -21.21 -21.07
CA ILE A 135 -21.89 -20.12 -21.93
C ILE A 135 -22.61 -18.81 -21.63
N GLU A 136 -23.91 -18.85 -21.31
CA GLU A 136 -24.70 -17.67 -20.95
C GLU A 136 -24.27 -17.07 -19.60
N GLN A 137 -23.91 -17.90 -18.62
CA GLN A 137 -23.35 -17.44 -17.34
C GLN A 137 -21.94 -16.89 -17.52
N CYS A 138 -21.17 -17.41 -18.47
CA CYS A 138 -19.76 -17.05 -18.64
C CYS A 138 -19.52 -15.87 -19.59
N GLN A 139 -20.49 -15.55 -20.46
CA GLN A 139 -20.42 -14.32 -21.22
C GLN A 139 -20.59 -13.15 -20.23
N PRO A 140 -19.58 -12.27 -20.09
CA PRO A 140 -19.75 -11.10 -19.25
C PRO A 140 -20.95 -10.35 -19.79
N ALA A 141 -21.96 -10.11 -18.95
CA ALA A 141 -23.02 -9.16 -19.27
C ALA A 141 -22.31 -7.88 -19.73
N LYS A 142 -22.40 -7.58 -21.04
CA LYS A 142 -21.58 -6.62 -21.80
C LYS A 142 -21.06 -5.46 -20.94
N GLY A 143 -19.86 -5.60 -20.36
CA GLY A 143 -19.21 -4.52 -19.58
C GLY A 143 -18.96 -4.78 -18.09
N GLN A 144 -19.26 -5.96 -17.53
CA GLN A 144 -18.80 -6.30 -16.17
C GLN A 144 -17.51 -7.12 -16.21
N THR A 145 -16.42 -6.48 -15.82
CA THR A 145 -15.18 -7.13 -15.40
C THR A 145 -15.35 -7.45 -13.91
N LEU A 146 -15.08 -8.70 -13.52
CA LEU A 146 -14.88 -9.02 -12.11
C LEU A 146 -13.53 -8.37 -11.78
N ALA A 147 -13.59 -7.19 -11.15
CA ALA A 147 -12.50 -6.20 -11.11
C ALA A 147 -11.13 -6.72 -10.62
N ASP A 148 -11.09 -7.90 -10.00
CA ASP A 148 -9.89 -8.52 -9.44
C ASP A 148 -9.45 -9.83 -10.14
N GLU A 149 -10.30 -10.44 -10.97
CA GLU A 149 -9.98 -11.72 -11.65
C GLU A 149 -9.56 -11.51 -13.11
N GLY A 150 -10.06 -10.48 -13.80
CA GLY A 150 -9.92 -10.31 -15.24
C GLY A 150 -11.28 -10.45 -15.94
N LEU A 151 -11.28 -10.75 -17.24
CA LEU A 151 -12.52 -11.00 -17.99
C LEU A 151 -12.84 -12.50 -17.98
N CYS A 152 -14.05 -12.88 -17.56
CA CYS A 152 -14.53 -14.26 -17.74
C CYS A 152 -14.78 -14.55 -19.22
N TYR A 153 -14.46 -15.77 -19.65
CA TYR A 153 -14.54 -16.19 -21.03
C TYR A 153 -14.84 -17.68 -21.15
N TRP A 154 -15.72 -18.03 -22.10
CA TRP A 154 -16.13 -19.40 -22.35
C TRP A 154 -15.30 -20.07 -23.45
N ASN A 155 -14.56 -21.12 -23.11
CA ASN A 155 -13.86 -21.99 -24.07
C ASN A 155 -14.05 -23.46 -23.68
N GLY A 156 -15.26 -23.97 -23.86
CA GLY A 156 -15.68 -25.29 -23.36
C GLY A 156 -15.89 -25.35 -21.84
N SER A 157 -15.30 -24.42 -21.10
CA SER A 157 -15.57 -24.10 -19.70
C SER A 157 -15.36 -22.60 -19.48
N CYS A 158 -15.92 -22.04 -18.41
CA CYS A 158 -15.64 -20.66 -18.06
C CYS A 158 -14.26 -20.49 -17.45
N LYS A 159 -13.45 -19.60 -18.05
CA LYS A 159 -12.06 -19.33 -17.67
C LYS A 159 -11.87 -17.84 -17.44
N VAL A 160 -10.99 -17.53 -16.53
CA VAL A 160 -10.44 -16.18 -16.36
C VAL A 160 -9.44 -15.95 -17.49
N VAL A 161 -9.62 -14.89 -18.27
CA VAL A 161 -8.61 -14.40 -19.22
C VAL A 161 -7.81 -13.35 -18.49
N SER A 162 -6.55 -13.65 -18.18
CA SER A 162 -5.63 -12.71 -17.53
C SER A 162 -4.62 -12.14 -18.52
N GLN A 163 -4.41 -12.82 -19.66
CA GLN A 163 -3.51 -12.39 -20.73
C GLN A 163 -4.20 -12.45 -22.09
N CYS A 164 -3.84 -11.56 -23.02
CA CYS A 164 -4.37 -11.63 -24.39
C CYS A 164 -4.12 -13.00 -25.05
N GLY A 165 -3.00 -13.66 -24.72
CA GLY A 165 -2.66 -14.98 -25.26
C GLY A 165 -3.67 -16.09 -24.93
N ASP A 166 -4.50 -15.91 -23.91
CA ASP A 166 -5.54 -16.87 -23.53
C ASP A 166 -6.76 -16.82 -24.48
N ILE A 167 -6.85 -15.78 -25.32
CA ILE A 167 -7.92 -15.59 -26.30
C ILE A 167 -7.58 -16.33 -27.59
N ALA A 168 -8.23 -17.48 -27.79
CA ALA A 168 -7.86 -18.44 -28.82
C ALA A 168 -8.34 -18.09 -30.25
N THR A 169 -9.28 -17.15 -30.42
CA THR A 169 -9.86 -16.88 -31.75
C THR A 169 -9.82 -15.41 -32.15
N GLN A 170 -9.74 -15.17 -33.45
CA GLN A 170 -9.76 -13.84 -34.05
C GLN A 170 -11.01 -13.04 -33.67
N ASN A 171 -12.20 -13.65 -33.86
CA ASN A 171 -13.47 -12.98 -33.60
C ASN A 171 -13.59 -12.52 -32.14
N GLN A 172 -13.01 -13.28 -31.21
CA GLN A 172 -12.98 -12.91 -29.80
C GLN A 172 -11.97 -11.81 -29.52
N CYS A 173 -10.76 -11.91 -30.07
CA CYS A 173 -9.71 -10.90 -29.90
C CYS A 173 -10.13 -9.54 -30.48
N GLN A 174 -10.96 -9.55 -31.53
CA GLN A 174 -11.49 -8.35 -32.20
C GLN A 174 -12.78 -7.81 -31.57
N LEU A 175 -13.28 -8.39 -30.46
CA LEU A 175 -14.39 -7.78 -29.73
C LEU A 175 -13.99 -6.38 -29.25
N ARG A 176 -14.88 -5.40 -29.42
CA ARG A 176 -14.63 -3.99 -29.06
C ARG A 176 -14.09 -3.82 -27.63
N GLN A 177 -14.52 -4.65 -26.69
CA GLN A 177 -14.05 -4.61 -25.30
C GLN A 177 -12.54 -4.88 -25.14
N PHE A 178 -11.92 -5.51 -26.13
CA PHE A 178 -10.48 -5.76 -26.17
C PHE A 178 -9.72 -4.80 -27.08
N GLN A 179 -10.36 -3.86 -27.80
CA GLN A 179 -9.65 -3.09 -28.85
C GLN A 179 -8.46 -2.26 -28.31
N PHE A 180 -8.51 -1.85 -27.04
CA PHE A 180 -7.44 -1.12 -26.36
C PHE A 180 -6.51 -2.03 -25.55
N ALA A 181 -6.82 -3.32 -25.45
CA ALA A 181 -6.14 -4.30 -24.63
C ALA A 181 -5.35 -5.30 -25.49
N CYS A 182 -6.02 -5.87 -26.49
CA CYS A 182 -5.53 -6.95 -27.32
C CYS A 182 -5.82 -6.72 -28.81
N TYR A 183 -4.91 -7.22 -29.64
CA TYR A 183 -4.96 -7.20 -31.09
C TYR A 183 -4.65 -8.59 -31.65
N TRP A 184 -5.30 -8.96 -32.75
CA TRP A 184 -5.11 -10.24 -33.41
C TRP A 184 -3.97 -10.18 -34.42
N THR A 185 -2.89 -10.93 -34.16
CA THR A 185 -1.68 -10.97 -35.00
C THR A 185 -1.82 -11.80 -36.28
N GLY A 186 -2.98 -12.43 -36.51
CA GLY A 186 -3.20 -13.41 -37.56
C GLY A 186 -3.21 -14.85 -37.05
N THR A 187 -2.41 -15.15 -36.01
CA THR A 187 -2.28 -16.50 -35.43
C THR A 187 -2.65 -16.57 -33.95
N LYS A 188 -2.50 -15.47 -33.22
CA LYS A 188 -2.84 -15.38 -31.80
C LYS A 188 -3.25 -13.96 -31.43
N CYS A 189 -3.97 -13.85 -30.32
CA CYS A 189 -4.26 -12.56 -29.71
C CYS A 189 -3.04 -12.11 -28.88
N SER A 190 -2.66 -10.84 -28.98
CA SER A 190 -1.46 -10.26 -28.34
C SER A 190 -1.78 -8.87 -27.78
N PRO A 191 -1.02 -8.36 -26.80
CA PRO A 191 -1.26 -7.02 -26.24
C PRO A 191 -1.21 -5.93 -27.33
N THR A 192 -2.15 -4.99 -27.29
CA THR A 192 -2.19 -3.85 -28.23
C THR A 192 -1.10 -2.83 -27.88
N THR A 193 -0.42 -2.32 -28.89
CA THR A 193 0.53 -1.18 -28.81
C THR A 193 -0.09 0.05 -29.47
N CYS A 194 0.36 1.27 -29.13
CA CYS A 194 -0.18 2.47 -29.77
C CYS A 194 -0.07 2.41 -31.29
N GLN A 195 1.02 1.85 -31.84
CA GLN A 195 1.25 1.69 -33.28
C GLN A 195 0.18 0.89 -34.03
N GLN A 196 -0.62 0.08 -33.32
CA GLN A 196 -1.68 -0.74 -33.90
C GLN A 196 -3.04 -0.04 -33.90
N LEU A 197 -3.16 1.14 -33.30
CA LEU A 197 -4.42 1.89 -33.24
C LEU A 197 -4.60 2.77 -34.48
N SER A 198 -5.85 2.83 -34.97
CA SER A 198 -6.25 3.78 -36.01
C SER A 198 -6.31 5.21 -35.46
N GLN A 199 -6.37 6.22 -36.34
CA GLN A 199 -6.48 7.63 -35.93
C GLN A 199 -7.62 7.89 -34.93
N GLU A 200 -8.80 7.34 -35.19
CA GLU A 200 -9.99 7.52 -34.33
C GLU A 200 -9.84 6.86 -32.95
N ASN A 201 -9.05 5.78 -32.88
CA ASN A 201 -8.82 5.01 -31.67
C ASN A 201 -7.50 5.36 -30.99
N CYS A 202 -6.69 6.27 -31.54
CA CYS A 202 -5.38 6.62 -31.02
C CYS A 202 -5.48 7.49 -29.74
N LYS A 203 -5.86 6.83 -28.65
CA LYS A 203 -6.09 7.45 -27.35
C LYS A 203 -5.20 6.80 -26.30
N TYR A 204 -5.30 5.49 -26.14
CA TYR A 204 -4.53 4.73 -25.15
C TYR A 204 -4.50 3.24 -25.47
N VAL A 205 -3.56 2.53 -24.84
CA VAL A 205 -3.59 1.06 -24.69
C VAL A 205 -3.48 0.67 -23.22
N LEU A 206 -4.04 -0.49 -22.87
CA LEU A 206 -3.99 -1.07 -21.54
C LEU A 206 -2.73 -1.93 -21.41
N GLN A 207 -1.82 -1.53 -20.50
CA GLN A 207 -0.54 -2.23 -20.31
C GLN A 207 -0.71 -3.59 -19.64
N SER A 208 -1.73 -3.72 -18.79
CA SER A 208 -2.20 -5.01 -18.26
C SER A 208 -3.58 -5.28 -18.85
N PRO A 209 -3.65 -5.95 -20.02
CA PRO A 209 -4.79 -5.88 -20.93
C PRO A 209 -6.15 -6.23 -20.31
N LEU A 210 -6.16 -7.00 -19.21
CA LEU A 210 -7.38 -7.57 -18.65
C LEU A 210 -7.60 -7.28 -17.16
N THR A 211 -6.58 -6.81 -16.44
CA THR A 211 -6.74 -6.30 -15.06
C THR A 211 -7.01 -4.80 -15.04
N GLY A 212 -6.79 -4.10 -16.16
CA GLY A 212 -6.88 -2.64 -16.25
C GLY A 212 -5.76 -1.92 -15.50
N ALA A 213 -4.75 -2.65 -15.00
CA ALA A 213 -3.63 -2.07 -14.27
C ALA A 213 -2.66 -1.40 -15.26
N GLY A 214 -2.75 -0.08 -15.37
CA GLY A 214 -1.84 0.73 -16.16
C GLY A 214 -2.37 1.05 -17.55
N VAL A 215 -2.27 2.34 -17.91
CA VAL A 215 -2.68 2.88 -19.20
C VAL A 215 -1.46 3.54 -19.83
N GLN A 216 -1.12 3.14 -21.05
CA GLN A 216 -0.14 3.84 -21.87
C GLN A 216 -0.90 4.83 -22.77
N PRO A 217 -0.75 6.15 -22.57
CA PRO A 217 -1.35 7.12 -23.46
C PRO A 217 -0.75 7.00 -24.85
N CYS A 218 -1.59 7.26 -25.85
CA CYS A 218 -1.19 7.33 -27.25
C CYS A 218 -1.47 8.71 -27.82
N ASN A 219 -0.71 9.11 -28.84
CA ASN A 219 -0.96 10.32 -29.60
C ASN A 219 -0.77 10.04 -31.09
N TYR A 220 -1.64 10.63 -31.90
CA TYR A 220 -1.61 10.45 -33.35
C TYR A 220 -0.70 11.53 -33.95
N ILE A 221 0.45 11.13 -34.49
CA ILE A 221 1.43 12.04 -35.07
C ILE A 221 1.60 11.68 -36.55
N GLY A 222 1.16 12.58 -37.44
CA GLY A 222 1.20 12.38 -38.88
C GLY A 222 0.23 11.28 -39.32
N THR A 223 0.75 10.09 -39.61
CA THR A 223 -0.02 8.93 -40.07
C THR A 223 -0.02 7.76 -39.07
N THR A 224 0.77 7.85 -38.00
CA THR A 224 0.98 6.76 -37.05
C THR A 224 0.57 7.16 -35.65
N CYS A 225 -0.07 6.23 -34.95
CA CYS A 225 -0.31 6.35 -33.52
C CYS A 225 0.95 5.91 -32.76
N VAL A 226 1.47 6.75 -31.87
CA VAL A 226 2.69 6.49 -31.11
C VAL A 226 2.45 6.63 -29.62
N ASP A 227 3.34 6.05 -28.82
CA ASP A 227 3.32 6.21 -27.38
C ASP A 227 3.49 7.69 -27.03
N ALA A 228 2.57 8.21 -26.23
CA ALA A 228 2.62 9.57 -25.75
C ALA A 228 3.07 9.59 -24.29
N PRO A 229 4.15 10.34 -23.95
CA PRO A 229 4.47 10.55 -22.55
C PRO A 229 3.33 11.33 -21.90
N VAL A 230 2.90 10.91 -20.70
CA VAL A 230 1.79 11.55 -19.96
C VAL A 230 1.98 13.06 -19.86
N GLY A 231 3.22 13.54 -19.65
CA GLY A 231 3.54 14.96 -19.57
C GLY A 231 3.33 15.77 -20.86
N SER A 232 3.12 15.12 -22.01
CA SER A 232 2.79 15.78 -23.28
C SER A 232 1.28 15.95 -23.52
N LEU A 233 0.44 15.33 -22.68
CA LEU A 233 -1.00 15.44 -22.81
C LEU A 233 -1.46 16.84 -22.40
N THR A 234 -2.47 17.36 -23.08
CA THR A 234 -3.07 18.67 -22.79
C THR A 234 -4.29 18.50 -21.87
N GLN A 235 -4.88 19.61 -21.42
CA GLN A 235 -6.13 19.56 -20.64
C GLN A 235 -7.25 18.77 -21.35
N SER A 236 -7.37 18.85 -22.67
CA SER A 236 -8.41 18.17 -23.44
C SER A 236 -8.11 16.69 -23.68
N THR A 237 -6.84 16.31 -23.78
CA THR A 237 -6.45 14.92 -24.04
C THR A 237 -6.12 14.13 -22.77
N CYS A 238 -5.84 14.79 -21.64
CA CYS A 238 -5.38 14.12 -20.42
C CYS A 238 -6.33 13.01 -19.95
N SER A 239 -7.61 13.30 -19.74
CA SER A 239 -8.57 12.26 -19.32
C SER A 239 -8.88 11.28 -20.46
N ALA A 240 -9.16 11.78 -21.67
CA ALA A 240 -9.59 10.96 -22.80
C ALA A 240 -8.52 9.95 -23.27
N ASN A 241 -7.26 10.37 -23.31
CA ASN A 241 -6.11 9.55 -23.73
C ASN A 241 -5.50 8.76 -22.57
N THR A 242 -6.13 8.77 -21.39
CA THR A 242 -5.70 7.93 -20.26
C THR A 242 -6.84 7.09 -19.70
N ASN A 243 -7.95 6.97 -20.44
CA ASN A 243 -9.15 6.29 -19.95
C ASN A 243 -9.57 6.79 -18.56
N SER A 244 -9.43 8.10 -18.32
CA SER A 244 -9.75 8.77 -17.06
C SER A 244 -8.95 8.29 -15.84
N HIS A 245 -7.78 7.68 -16.04
CA HIS A 245 -6.83 7.34 -14.96
C HIS A 245 -5.98 8.54 -14.55
N TYR A 246 -5.95 9.58 -15.38
CA TYR A 246 -5.26 10.83 -15.14
C TYR A 246 -6.23 12.01 -15.29
N ARG A 247 -5.90 13.10 -14.60
CA ARG A 247 -6.61 14.37 -14.59
C ARG A 247 -5.66 15.52 -14.87
N TRP A 248 -6.21 16.61 -15.37
CA TRP A 248 -5.45 17.83 -15.58
C TRP A 248 -5.27 18.58 -14.26
N VAL A 249 -4.01 18.84 -13.88
CA VAL A 249 -3.67 19.59 -12.68
C VAL A 249 -3.08 20.93 -13.09
N PRO A 250 -3.76 22.07 -12.85
CA PRO A 250 -3.25 23.37 -13.20
C PRO A 250 -2.05 23.74 -12.31
N ILE A 251 -0.99 24.23 -12.95
CA ILE A 251 0.23 24.75 -12.30
C ILE A 251 0.52 26.17 -12.83
N GLU A 252 1.57 26.83 -12.34
CA GLU A 252 1.90 28.21 -12.77
C GLU A 252 2.17 28.35 -14.27
N SER A 253 2.87 27.39 -14.87
CA SER A 253 3.23 27.37 -16.29
C SER A 253 2.18 26.71 -17.20
N GLY A 254 0.96 26.46 -16.71
CA GLY A 254 -0.10 25.80 -17.46
C GLY A 254 -0.76 24.69 -16.64
N GLY A 255 -0.45 23.44 -16.97
CA GLY A 255 -0.92 22.28 -16.23
C GLY A 255 -0.15 21.02 -16.60
N ILE A 256 -0.37 19.96 -15.83
CA ILE A 256 0.26 18.66 -16.00
C ILE A 256 -0.81 17.58 -15.92
N CYS A 257 -0.69 16.56 -16.76
CA CYS A 257 -1.55 15.39 -16.67
C CYS A 257 -1.04 14.48 -15.55
N ALA A 258 -1.81 14.35 -14.47
CA ALA A 258 -1.40 13.64 -13.27
C ALA A 258 -2.34 12.48 -12.98
N GLN A 259 -1.81 11.39 -12.44
CA GLN A 259 -2.66 10.26 -12.06
C GLN A 259 -3.70 10.71 -11.01
N CYS A 260 -4.93 10.23 -11.12
CA CYS A 260 -6.03 10.56 -10.21
C CYS A 260 -5.69 10.22 -8.75
N ASN A 261 -5.05 9.07 -8.55
CA ASN A 261 -4.46 8.66 -7.30
C ASN A 261 -2.92 8.68 -7.44
N PRO A 262 -2.29 9.85 -7.26
CA PRO A 262 -0.82 9.94 -7.32
C PRO A 262 -0.16 9.26 -6.11
N PHE A 263 -0.94 8.95 -5.07
CA PHE A 263 -0.45 8.36 -3.84
C PHE A 263 -0.24 6.86 -4.01
N LYS A 264 0.92 6.49 -4.57
CA LYS A 264 1.52 5.25 -4.09
C LYS A 264 2.00 5.52 -2.67
N TYR A 265 1.39 4.82 -1.72
CA TYR A 265 1.80 4.86 -0.33
C TYR A 265 3.30 4.57 -0.22
N VAL A 266 4.02 5.52 0.36
CA VAL A 266 5.39 5.30 0.80
C VAL A 266 5.30 4.78 2.23
N TYR A 267 5.54 3.49 2.39
CA TYR A 267 5.56 2.90 3.73
C TYR A 267 6.85 3.32 4.43
N ARG A 268 6.73 3.66 5.71
CA ARG A 268 7.89 3.99 6.57
C ARG A 268 8.96 2.91 6.55
N ASN A 269 8.54 1.66 6.38
CA ASN A 269 9.43 0.50 6.38
C ASN A 269 9.77 0.01 4.97
N GLN A 270 9.63 0.84 3.92
CA GLN A 270 10.10 0.46 2.59
C GLN A 270 11.62 0.26 2.58
N CYS A 271 12.07 -0.70 1.78
CA CYS A 271 13.48 -0.96 1.57
C CYS A 271 14.11 0.20 0.82
N GLU A 272 15.23 0.68 1.33
CA GLU A 272 16.11 1.55 0.58
C GLU A 272 16.96 0.77 -0.40
N CYS A 273 17.49 1.48 -1.40
CA CYS A 273 18.27 0.86 -2.46
C CYS A 273 19.46 0.07 -1.91
N GLN A 274 20.19 0.57 -0.92
CA GLN A 274 21.34 -0.17 -0.36
C GLN A 274 20.94 -1.48 0.35
N GLN A 275 19.66 -1.67 0.65
CA GLN A 275 19.13 -2.87 1.30
C GLN A 275 18.72 -3.95 0.28
N LEU A 276 18.57 -3.57 -0.99
CA LEU A 276 18.18 -4.48 -2.07
C LEU A 276 19.43 -5.22 -2.55
N LEU A 277 19.54 -6.48 -2.12
CA LEU A 277 20.72 -7.29 -2.36
C LEU A 277 20.73 -7.93 -3.74
N GLN A 278 19.58 -7.96 -4.41
CA GLN A 278 19.42 -8.54 -5.75
C GLN A 278 19.23 -7.49 -6.84
N GLN A 279 19.72 -7.82 -8.04
CA GLN A 279 19.51 -7.01 -9.23
C GLN A 279 18.01 -6.86 -9.60
N ASN A 280 17.24 -7.95 -9.55
CA ASN A 280 15.82 -7.95 -9.90
C ASN A 280 14.99 -7.09 -8.91
N GLU A 281 15.27 -7.16 -7.61
CA GLU A 281 14.66 -6.31 -6.60
C GLU A 281 15.01 -4.83 -6.83
N CYS A 282 16.30 -4.56 -7.08
CA CYS A 282 16.79 -3.22 -7.37
C CYS A 282 16.07 -2.59 -8.57
N GLN A 283 15.94 -3.34 -9.66
CA GLN A 283 15.23 -2.92 -10.86
C GLN A 283 13.72 -2.75 -10.62
N SER A 284 13.12 -3.57 -9.75
CA SER A 284 11.69 -3.53 -9.42
C SER A 284 11.31 -2.37 -8.49
N SER A 285 12.27 -1.78 -7.78
CA SER A 285 12.04 -0.63 -6.89
C SER A 285 11.56 0.61 -7.66
N GLY A 286 12.00 0.78 -8.91
CA GLY A 286 11.75 1.98 -9.71
C GLY A 286 12.52 3.21 -9.26
N ASN A 287 13.06 3.21 -8.03
CA ASN A 287 13.83 4.31 -7.43
C ASN A 287 15.33 4.00 -7.29
N CYS A 288 15.76 2.85 -7.82
CA CYS A 288 17.11 2.34 -7.66
C CYS A 288 17.71 1.89 -9.00
N LYS A 289 19.04 1.92 -9.09
CA LYS A 289 19.81 1.30 -10.18
C LYS A 289 20.80 0.29 -9.64
N TRP A 290 20.91 -0.82 -10.36
CA TRP A 290 21.96 -1.80 -10.12
C TRP A 290 23.23 -1.33 -10.82
N ALA A 291 24.22 -0.89 -10.05
CA ALA A 291 25.42 -0.25 -10.59
C ALA A 291 26.69 -0.77 -9.92
N VAL A 292 27.80 -0.67 -10.65
CA VAL A 292 29.12 -1.00 -10.12
C VAL A 292 29.49 0.04 -9.06
N THR A 293 29.80 -0.40 -7.84
CA THR A 293 30.25 0.47 -6.73
C THR A 293 31.76 0.63 -6.72
N THR A 294 32.51 -0.47 -6.80
CA THR A 294 33.99 -0.50 -6.80
C THR A 294 34.50 -1.73 -7.57
N GLY A 295 35.31 -1.50 -8.62
CA GLY A 295 35.90 -2.56 -9.43
C GLY A 295 34.85 -3.42 -10.13
N THR A 296 34.68 -4.67 -9.69
CA THR A 296 33.70 -5.64 -10.22
C THR A 296 32.50 -5.87 -9.29
N THR A 297 32.41 -5.12 -8.18
CA THR A 297 31.33 -5.29 -7.20
C THR A 297 30.11 -4.50 -7.65
N TYR A 298 28.97 -5.17 -7.75
CA TYR A 298 27.68 -4.53 -8.03
C TYR A 298 26.92 -4.35 -6.72
N ALA A 299 26.23 -3.22 -6.59
CA ALA A 299 25.26 -3.01 -5.54
C ALA A 299 24.09 -2.17 -6.06
N CYS A 300 22.98 -2.26 -5.35
CA CYS A 300 21.85 -1.40 -5.62
C CYS A 300 22.08 -0.01 -5.03
N GLN A 301 21.96 1.01 -5.86
CA GLN A 301 22.21 2.42 -5.52
C GLN A 301 20.95 3.24 -5.78
N SER A 302 20.74 4.29 -4.98
CA SER A 302 19.68 5.27 -5.25
C SER A 302 19.95 6.01 -6.54
N LEU A 303 18.90 6.23 -7.34
CA LEU A 303 18.96 7.10 -8.49
C LEU A 303 19.07 8.57 -8.03
N ALA A 304 19.90 9.36 -8.72
CA ALA A 304 19.88 10.81 -8.52
C ALA A 304 18.54 11.37 -9.05
N CYS A 305 18.06 12.49 -8.52
CA CYS A 305 16.79 13.06 -8.99
C CYS A 305 16.80 13.26 -10.52
N ALA A 306 17.91 13.73 -11.11
CA ALA A 306 18.02 13.92 -12.55
C ALA A 306 17.89 12.64 -13.40
N ASP A 307 18.08 11.45 -12.81
CA ASP A 307 17.93 10.17 -13.52
C ASP A 307 16.44 9.76 -13.69
N TYR A 308 15.50 10.41 -13.00
CA TYR A 308 14.06 10.14 -13.15
C TYR A 308 13.46 10.95 -14.31
N LEU A 309 13.26 10.27 -15.43
CA LEU A 309 12.74 10.87 -16.66
C LEU A 309 11.20 10.99 -16.68
N VAL A 310 10.51 10.33 -15.74
CA VAL A 310 9.04 10.30 -15.68
C VAL A 310 8.56 11.00 -14.42
N GLN A 311 7.69 12.00 -14.60
CA GLN A 311 7.06 12.77 -13.53
C GLN A 311 6.53 11.91 -12.38
N GLN A 312 5.78 10.85 -12.70
CA GLN A 312 5.18 9.98 -11.69
C GLN A 312 6.22 9.25 -10.84
N GLN A 313 7.35 8.86 -11.43
CA GLN A 313 8.45 8.24 -10.69
C GLN A 313 9.12 9.29 -9.80
N CYS A 314 9.44 10.47 -10.36
CA CYS A 314 10.05 11.55 -9.62
C CYS A 314 9.24 11.98 -8.38
N ALA A 315 7.92 12.15 -8.54
CA ALA A 315 7.04 12.58 -7.46
C ALA A 315 6.98 11.58 -6.29
N GLN A 316 7.36 10.32 -6.50
CA GLN A 316 7.38 9.25 -5.49
C GLN A 316 8.71 9.12 -4.75
N VAL A 317 9.69 9.97 -5.06
CA VAL A 317 11.05 9.89 -4.49
C VAL A 317 11.23 10.98 -3.45
N LYS A 318 11.58 10.58 -2.22
CA LYS A 318 11.80 11.50 -1.11
C LYS A 318 12.97 12.43 -1.44
N GLY A 319 12.76 13.74 -1.27
CA GLY A 319 13.77 14.75 -1.61
C GLY A 319 13.89 15.08 -3.10
N CYS A 320 13.04 14.49 -3.96
CA CYS A 320 12.91 14.90 -5.36
C CYS A 320 11.52 15.48 -5.65
N TYR A 321 11.46 16.40 -6.61
CA TYR A 321 10.22 16.91 -7.16
C TYR A 321 10.34 17.09 -8.68
N TRP A 322 9.21 16.97 -9.36
CA TRP A 322 9.16 17.21 -10.80
C TRP A 322 9.14 18.71 -11.07
N ASN A 323 10.20 19.26 -11.65
CA ASN A 323 10.22 20.65 -12.06
C ASN A 323 9.56 20.78 -13.45
N ALA A 324 8.30 21.20 -13.46
CA ALA A 324 7.54 21.44 -14.69
C ALA A 324 7.80 22.83 -15.31
N ALA A 325 8.57 23.70 -14.65
CA ALA A 325 8.94 25.00 -15.20
C ALA A 325 10.21 24.87 -16.08
N GLY A 326 10.10 25.21 -17.36
CA GLY A 326 11.20 25.12 -18.32
C GLY A 326 11.27 23.74 -18.99
N THR A 327 12.47 23.11 -18.98
CA THR A 327 12.64 21.74 -19.49
C THR A 327 12.21 20.77 -18.40
N PRO A 328 11.11 20.01 -18.59
CA PRO A 328 10.59 19.12 -17.55
C PRO A 328 11.65 18.13 -17.09
N GLN A 329 12.04 18.21 -15.82
CA GLN A 329 13.08 17.36 -15.25
C GLN A 329 12.85 17.15 -13.76
N CYS A 330 13.28 16.00 -13.26
CA CYS A 330 13.23 15.72 -11.84
C CYS A 330 14.41 16.37 -11.11
N THR A 331 14.12 17.17 -10.08
CA THR A 331 15.09 18.02 -9.38
C THR A 331 15.08 17.70 -7.88
N ALA A 332 16.23 17.80 -7.22
CA ALA A 332 16.31 17.65 -5.77
C ALA A 332 15.78 18.91 -5.05
N TYR A 333 15.22 18.75 -3.86
CA TYR A 333 14.82 19.85 -2.99
C TYR A 333 15.23 19.58 -1.54
N SER A 334 15.45 20.64 -0.76
CA SER A 334 15.75 20.52 0.68
C SER A 334 14.52 20.77 1.55
N SER A 335 13.57 21.57 1.06
CA SER A 335 12.33 21.92 1.75
C SER A 335 11.14 22.04 0.80
N CYS A 336 9.93 21.72 1.25
CA CYS A 336 8.73 21.83 0.42
C CYS A 336 8.46 23.26 -0.09
N SER A 337 8.94 24.28 0.63
CA SER A 337 8.84 25.68 0.25
C SER A 337 9.61 26.05 -1.02
N GLU A 338 10.53 25.20 -1.49
CA GLU A 338 11.24 25.39 -2.77
C GLU A 338 10.38 24.99 -3.98
N ILE A 339 9.30 24.25 -3.76
CA ILE A 339 8.44 23.74 -4.82
C ILE A 339 7.29 24.72 -5.04
N ALA A 340 7.23 25.34 -6.22
CA ALA A 340 6.11 26.20 -6.61
C ALA A 340 4.85 25.37 -6.87
N GLY A 341 3.77 25.67 -6.15
CA GLY A 341 2.52 24.92 -6.27
C GLY A 341 1.34 25.66 -5.66
N LYS A 342 0.33 25.93 -6.48
CA LYS A 342 -0.83 26.77 -6.14
C LYS A 342 -1.87 26.12 -5.23
N ASN A 343 -1.88 24.79 -5.17
CA ASN A 343 -2.82 24.02 -4.37
C ASN A 343 -2.21 22.66 -4.02
N GLY A 344 -2.79 21.96 -3.03
CA GLY A 344 -2.28 20.67 -2.58
C GLY A 344 -2.17 19.63 -3.70
N GLN A 345 -3.12 19.63 -4.64
CA GLN A 345 -3.11 18.69 -5.77
C GLN A 345 -1.94 18.91 -6.73
N ALA A 346 -1.61 20.17 -7.05
CA ALA A 346 -0.40 20.53 -7.77
C ALA A 346 0.82 20.03 -7.01
N CYS A 347 0.90 20.31 -5.71
CA CYS A 347 2.04 19.94 -4.89
C CYS A 347 2.26 18.44 -4.79
N VAL A 348 1.24 17.65 -4.50
CA VAL A 348 1.29 16.18 -4.50
C VAL A 348 1.76 15.62 -5.84
N THR A 349 1.34 16.25 -6.93
CA THR A 349 1.69 15.82 -8.28
C THR A 349 3.17 16.09 -8.61
N LEU A 350 3.76 17.11 -7.98
CA LEU A 350 5.19 17.43 -8.11
C LEU A 350 6.03 16.60 -7.14
N SER A 351 5.56 16.38 -5.90
CA SER A 351 6.16 15.49 -4.90
C SER A 351 5.11 15.09 -3.86
N ILE A 352 4.90 13.78 -3.66
CA ILE A 352 3.95 13.27 -2.67
C ILE A 352 4.35 13.57 -1.21
N PHE A 353 5.62 13.92 -0.99
CA PHE A 353 6.16 14.27 0.33
C PHE A 353 5.91 15.74 0.71
N CYS A 354 5.40 16.53 -0.22
CA CYS A 354 5.01 17.92 -0.01
C CYS A 354 3.53 18.11 -0.35
N PRO A 355 2.59 17.46 0.37
CA PRO A 355 1.24 17.30 -0.13
C PRO A 355 0.32 18.53 -0.03
N GLY A 356 0.72 19.59 0.69
CA GLY A 356 -0.10 20.79 0.81
C GLY A 356 0.48 22.01 0.13
N SER A 357 -0.24 23.12 0.19
CA SER A 357 0.13 24.39 -0.44
C SER A 357 -0.38 25.57 0.38
N ASN A 358 0.35 26.68 0.35
CA ASN A 358 -0.10 27.99 0.86
C ASN A 358 -0.66 28.92 -0.22
N GLY A 359 -0.84 28.43 -1.46
CA GLY A 359 -1.25 29.22 -2.62
C GLY A 359 -0.11 29.61 -3.56
N THR A 360 1.15 29.54 -3.10
CA THR A 360 2.35 29.88 -3.88
C THR A 360 3.35 28.73 -3.88
N THR A 361 3.65 28.18 -2.71
CA THR A 361 4.62 27.10 -2.51
C THR A 361 3.99 25.91 -1.82
N CYS A 362 4.64 24.76 -1.97
CA CYS A 362 4.21 23.54 -1.33
C CYS A 362 4.60 23.49 0.14
N LEU A 363 3.85 22.71 0.90
CA LEU A 363 3.98 22.57 2.34
C LEU A 363 4.14 21.09 2.68
N SER A 364 5.00 20.81 3.67
CA SER A 364 5.11 19.48 4.26
C SER A 364 3.85 19.14 5.04
N GLN A 365 3.55 17.85 5.20
CA GLN A 365 2.34 17.39 5.92
C GLN A 365 2.25 17.94 7.35
N VAL A 366 3.39 18.10 8.04
CA VAL A 366 3.42 18.61 9.42
C VAL A 366 3.05 20.09 9.53
N SER A 367 3.17 20.83 8.42
CA SER A 367 2.84 22.26 8.32
C SER A 367 1.39 22.51 7.89
N LEU A 368 0.60 21.47 7.64
CA LEU A 368 -0.77 21.60 7.17
C LEU A 368 -1.73 21.84 8.34
N ASN A 369 -2.92 22.32 7.99
CA ASN A 369 -4.03 22.34 8.94
C ASN A 369 -4.65 20.93 9.04
N SER A 370 -5.39 20.65 10.11
CA SER A 370 -6.18 19.41 10.21
C SER A 370 -7.29 19.38 9.15
N CYS A 371 -7.75 18.19 8.77
CA CYS A 371 -8.87 18.02 7.84
C CYS A 371 -10.07 18.86 8.30
N SER A 372 -10.39 18.86 9.59
CA SER A 372 -11.50 19.64 10.17
C SER A 372 -11.49 21.15 9.91
N SER A 373 -10.34 21.73 9.55
CA SER A 373 -10.23 23.15 9.19
C SER A 373 -10.65 23.45 7.74
N ILE A 374 -10.75 22.43 6.90
CA ILE A 374 -11.10 22.54 5.49
C ILE A 374 -12.63 22.47 5.40
N THR A 375 -13.25 23.54 4.90
CA THR A 375 -14.71 23.65 4.83
C THR A 375 -15.26 23.50 3.42
N THR A 376 -14.41 23.54 2.39
CA THR A 376 -14.82 23.49 0.99
C THR A 376 -14.76 22.05 0.45
N PRO A 377 -15.89 21.48 -0.04
CA PRO A 377 -15.96 20.08 -0.47
C PRO A 377 -14.93 19.67 -1.54
N ASN A 378 -14.73 20.49 -2.58
CA ASN A 378 -13.78 20.20 -3.67
C ASN A 378 -12.32 20.16 -3.20
N ILE A 379 -11.95 21.05 -2.27
CA ILE A 379 -10.63 21.05 -1.65
C ILE A 379 -10.49 19.78 -0.80
N CYS A 380 -11.54 19.42 -0.07
CA CYS A 380 -11.57 18.30 0.85
C CYS A 380 -11.07 16.97 0.25
N TYR A 381 -11.75 16.50 -0.80
CA TYR A 381 -11.49 15.19 -1.41
C TYR A 381 -10.12 15.08 -2.07
N ASN A 382 -9.41 16.21 -2.19
CA ASN A 382 -8.09 16.32 -2.82
C ASN A 382 -7.01 16.80 -1.85
N SER A 383 -7.33 16.92 -0.57
CA SER A 383 -6.41 17.43 0.44
C SER A 383 -5.95 16.33 1.38
N ILE A 384 -4.70 16.48 1.80
CA ILE A 384 -4.14 15.81 2.98
C ILE A 384 -4.08 16.87 4.06
N GLY A 385 -4.71 16.62 5.20
CA GLY A 385 -4.53 17.40 6.41
C GLY A 385 -3.32 16.92 7.20
N LYS A 386 -2.99 17.65 8.27
CA LYS A 386 -1.97 17.24 9.24
C LYS A 386 -2.24 15.85 9.84
N ASP A 387 -3.50 15.50 9.93
CA ASP A 387 -4.07 14.26 10.44
C ASP A 387 -4.13 13.13 9.41
N GLY A 388 -3.95 13.39 8.11
CA GLY A 388 -3.98 12.38 7.04
C GLY A 388 -4.92 12.74 5.88
N TYR A 389 -5.41 11.75 5.15
CA TYR A 389 -6.31 12.00 4.03
C TYR A 389 -7.66 12.56 4.50
N CYS A 390 -8.19 13.54 3.77
CA CYS A 390 -9.47 14.16 4.09
C CYS A 390 -10.60 13.65 3.19
N THR A 391 -11.78 13.50 3.77
CA THR A 391 -13.04 13.28 3.03
C THR A 391 -14.08 14.29 3.52
N TYR A 392 -14.98 14.71 2.63
CA TYR A 392 -16.05 15.63 3.02
C TYR A 392 -17.23 14.83 3.56
N GLU A 393 -17.67 15.16 4.77
CA GLU A 393 -18.86 14.58 5.38
C GLU A 393 -20.04 15.55 5.23
N PRO A 394 -21.05 15.23 4.39
CA PRO A 394 -22.15 16.14 4.10
C PRO A 394 -22.96 16.54 5.34
N GLY A 395 -23.05 15.66 6.34
CA GLY A 395 -23.81 15.90 7.58
C GLY A 395 -23.19 16.98 8.46
N SER A 396 -21.87 16.95 8.66
CA SER A 396 -21.14 17.97 9.43
C SER A 396 -20.79 19.21 8.59
N LYS A 397 -20.97 19.13 7.26
CA LYS A 397 -20.53 20.14 6.29
C LYS A 397 -19.05 20.49 6.42
N ALA A 398 -18.25 19.56 6.92
CA ALA A 398 -16.85 19.73 7.19
C ALA A 398 -16.05 18.56 6.61
N CYS A 399 -14.76 18.80 6.40
CA CYS A 399 -13.82 17.74 6.12
C CYS A 399 -13.50 16.96 7.39
N VAL A 400 -13.49 15.64 7.26
CA VAL A 400 -13.07 14.73 8.32
C VAL A 400 -11.88 13.92 7.84
N ASN A 401 -11.04 13.52 8.79
CA ASN A 401 -9.95 12.62 8.51
C ASN A 401 -10.49 11.22 8.20
N ILE A 402 -9.97 10.59 7.15
CA ILE A 402 -10.32 9.22 6.77
C ILE A 402 -9.56 8.27 7.69
N THR A 403 -10.16 7.94 8.84
CA THR A 403 -9.58 7.01 9.81
C THR A 403 -9.89 5.54 9.51
N SER A 404 -10.93 5.30 8.69
CA SER A 404 -11.43 3.97 8.37
C SER A 404 -12.05 3.92 6.97
N CYS A 405 -12.12 2.72 6.38
CA CYS A 405 -12.74 2.52 5.07
C CYS A 405 -14.23 2.93 5.05
N SER A 406 -14.94 2.85 6.17
CA SER A 406 -16.36 3.25 6.24
C SER A 406 -16.58 4.75 6.06
N ASN A 407 -15.52 5.58 6.19
CA ASN A 407 -15.60 7.01 5.85
C ASN A 407 -15.66 7.26 4.33
N LEU A 408 -15.38 6.24 3.51
CA LEU A 408 -15.40 6.30 2.05
C LEU A 408 -16.80 5.94 1.55
N MET A 409 -17.62 6.97 1.37
CA MET A 409 -19.05 6.82 1.06
C MET A 409 -19.36 6.38 -0.38
N THR A 410 -18.36 6.37 -1.26
CA THR A 410 -18.54 5.99 -2.67
C THR A 410 -17.55 4.91 -3.07
N ARG A 411 -17.95 4.08 -4.03
CA ARG A 411 -17.09 3.04 -4.61
C ARG A 411 -15.79 3.63 -5.16
N GLN A 412 -15.87 4.75 -5.87
CA GLN A 412 -14.70 5.39 -6.47
C GLN A 412 -13.68 5.85 -5.42
N LEU A 413 -14.14 6.37 -4.28
CA LEU A 413 -13.27 6.70 -3.15
C LEU A 413 -12.71 5.45 -2.49
N CYS A 414 -13.51 4.39 -2.35
CA CYS A 414 -13.07 3.10 -1.83
C CYS A 414 -11.95 2.48 -2.69
N ASP A 415 -12.14 2.48 -4.00
CA ASP A 415 -11.23 1.87 -4.97
C ASP A 415 -9.88 2.62 -5.06
N GLN A 416 -9.81 3.89 -4.63
CA GLN A 416 -8.54 4.61 -4.48
C GLN A 416 -7.66 4.01 -3.38
N PHE A 417 -8.28 3.38 -2.39
CA PHE A 417 -7.60 2.73 -1.28
C PHE A 417 -7.68 1.21 -1.43
N SER A 418 -7.56 0.66 -2.65
CA SER A 418 -7.75 -0.77 -2.95
C SER A 418 -6.81 -1.74 -2.24
N ASN A 419 -5.70 -1.25 -1.68
CA ASN A 419 -4.82 -2.02 -0.79
C ASN A 419 -5.30 -2.02 0.67
N SER A 420 -6.20 -1.14 1.06
CA SER A 420 -6.69 -0.97 2.43
C SER A 420 -8.17 -1.33 2.54
N CYS A 421 -8.92 -1.10 1.47
CA CYS A 421 -10.36 -1.11 1.44
C CYS A 421 -10.91 -1.90 0.24
N ILE A 422 -12.11 -2.43 0.43
CA ILE A 422 -12.89 -3.11 -0.61
C ILE A 422 -14.34 -2.65 -0.55
N TRP A 423 -14.92 -2.34 -1.72
CA TRP A 423 -16.33 -2.00 -1.82
C TRP A 423 -17.18 -3.27 -1.80
N LYS A 424 -17.92 -3.49 -0.71
CA LYS A 424 -18.86 -4.62 -0.62
C LYS A 424 -20.18 -4.22 -1.24
N THR A 425 -20.59 -4.97 -2.26
CA THR A 425 -21.91 -4.86 -2.89
C THR A 425 -22.94 -5.67 -2.10
N GLY A 426 -24.13 -5.13 -1.86
CA GLY A 426 -25.19 -5.80 -1.10
C GLY A 426 -26.33 -4.84 -0.75
N THR A 427 -27.21 -5.23 0.17
CA THR A 427 -28.30 -4.36 0.69
C THR A 427 -27.76 -3.12 1.40
N SER A 428 -26.53 -3.17 1.89
CA SER A 428 -25.78 -2.06 2.50
C SER A 428 -24.45 -1.86 1.79
N ALA A 429 -24.51 -1.42 0.52
CA ALA A 429 -23.32 -1.09 -0.25
C ALA A 429 -22.42 -0.12 0.55
N SER A 430 -21.23 -0.58 0.92
CA SER A 430 -20.34 0.12 1.83
C SER A 430 -18.88 -0.26 1.60
N CYS A 431 -17.99 0.68 1.90
CA CYS A 431 -16.56 0.45 1.86
C CYS A 431 -16.09 -0.17 3.19
N GLN A 432 -15.41 -1.31 3.11
CA GLN A 432 -14.95 -2.08 4.27
C GLN A 432 -13.45 -2.28 4.23
N VAL A 433 -12.83 -2.59 5.37
CA VAL A 433 -11.40 -2.94 5.43
C VAL A 433 -11.18 -4.23 4.64
N LYS A 434 -10.21 -4.21 3.73
CA LYS A 434 -9.84 -5.37 2.93
C LYS A 434 -9.05 -6.35 3.79
N THR A 435 -9.33 -7.64 3.66
CA THR A 435 -8.52 -8.71 4.28
C THR A 435 -7.77 -9.49 3.21
N CYS A 436 -6.73 -10.24 3.58
CA CYS A 436 -5.97 -11.01 2.59
C CYS A 436 -6.85 -12.02 1.86
N SER A 437 -7.87 -12.58 2.52
CA SER A 437 -8.82 -13.52 1.90
C SER A 437 -9.70 -12.92 0.79
N GLU A 438 -9.71 -11.60 0.65
CA GLU A 438 -10.39 -10.91 -0.45
C GLU A 438 -9.58 -10.94 -1.75
N TYR A 439 -8.30 -11.30 -1.72
CA TYR A 439 -7.53 -11.55 -2.94
C TYR A 439 -7.90 -12.92 -3.52
N LEU A 440 -8.41 -12.89 -4.76
CA LEU A 440 -8.93 -14.07 -5.46
C LEU A 440 -7.89 -14.74 -6.36
N THR A 441 -6.77 -14.07 -6.63
CA THR A 441 -5.72 -14.55 -7.53
C THR A 441 -4.34 -14.44 -6.91
N GLU A 442 -3.45 -15.35 -7.28
CA GLU A 442 -2.04 -15.36 -6.87
C GLU A 442 -1.33 -14.04 -7.19
N SER A 443 -1.54 -13.50 -8.39
CA SER A 443 -0.92 -12.25 -8.83
C SER A 443 -1.39 -11.01 -8.05
N SER A 444 -2.60 -11.05 -7.49
CA SER A 444 -3.14 -9.95 -6.66
C SER A 444 -2.77 -10.11 -5.18
N CYS A 445 -2.43 -11.33 -4.75
CA CYS A 445 -2.14 -11.67 -3.37
C CYS A 445 -0.78 -11.10 -2.93
N THR A 446 -0.82 -9.84 -2.50
CA THR A 446 0.35 -9.05 -2.17
C THR A 446 0.31 -8.65 -0.70
N TYR A 447 -0.30 -7.53 -0.38
CA TYR A 447 -0.41 -7.02 0.98
C TYR A 447 -1.69 -6.19 1.13
N ILE A 448 -2.11 -5.98 2.36
CA ILE A 448 -3.17 -5.05 2.73
C ILE A 448 -2.68 -4.03 3.75
N GLN A 449 -3.38 -2.91 3.87
CA GLN A 449 -3.18 -1.95 4.95
C GLN A 449 -4.36 -2.01 5.90
N ASN A 450 -4.09 -2.19 7.20
CA ASN A 450 -5.17 -2.28 8.19
C ASN A 450 -5.87 -0.93 8.41
N ASN A 451 -5.21 0.18 8.05
CA ASN A 451 -5.72 1.52 8.21
C ASN A 451 -5.14 2.42 7.11
N ILE A 452 -5.97 3.32 6.58
CA ILE A 452 -5.65 4.25 5.48
C ILE A 452 -4.54 5.25 5.85
N ASN A 453 -4.42 5.61 7.13
CA ASN A 453 -3.41 6.56 7.64
C ASN A 453 -2.27 5.87 8.39
N ASN A 454 -2.31 4.54 8.57
CA ASN A 454 -1.23 3.82 9.22
C ASN A 454 -0.38 3.09 8.19
N ASN A 455 0.93 3.30 8.24
CA ASN A 455 1.89 2.64 7.36
C ASN A 455 2.18 1.17 7.74
N VAL A 456 1.29 0.54 8.52
CA VAL A 456 1.42 -0.88 8.91
C VAL A 456 0.78 -1.74 7.82
N LEU A 457 1.64 -2.52 7.16
CA LEU A 457 1.22 -3.53 6.20
C LEU A 457 0.92 -4.85 6.91
N ASN A 458 -0.19 -5.47 6.54
CA ASN A 458 -0.36 -6.90 6.67
C ASN A 458 0.00 -7.53 5.33
N ILE A 459 1.11 -8.24 5.31
CA ILE A 459 1.53 -8.96 4.11
C ILE A 459 0.60 -10.14 3.89
N CYS A 460 0.36 -10.51 2.64
CA CYS A 460 -0.52 -11.60 2.26
C CYS A 460 0.21 -12.64 1.41
N THR A 461 -0.13 -13.90 1.61
CA THR A 461 0.53 -15.04 0.95
C THR A 461 -0.49 -15.92 0.24
N TRP A 462 -0.19 -16.27 -1.00
CA TRP A 462 -1.05 -17.18 -1.77
C TRP A 462 -0.86 -18.60 -1.28
N ASN A 463 -1.94 -19.24 -0.84
CA ASN A 463 -1.92 -20.66 -0.51
C ASN A 463 -2.32 -21.46 -1.77
N PRO A 464 -1.37 -22.21 -2.38
CA PRO A 464 -1.63 -22.94 -3.61
C PRO A 464 -2.60 -24.12 -3.42
N ASP A 465 -2.76 -24.64 -2.21
CA ASP A 465 -3.63 -25.77 -1.89
C ASP A 465 -5.08 -25.30 -1.75
N THR A 466 -5.32 -24.22 -1.01
CA THR A 466 -6.66 -23.67 -0.79
C THR A 466 -7.11 -22.74 -1.92
N LYS A 467 -6.19 -22.33 -2.80
CA LYS A 467 -6.41 -21.29 -3.82
C LYS A 467 -6.99 -20.01 -3.21
N LYS A 468 -6.52 -19.65 -2.02
CA LYS A 468 -6.89 -18.45 -1.30
C LYS A 468 -5.65 -17.72 -0.84
N CYS A 469 -5.77 -16.41 -0.77
CA CYS A 469 -4.76 -15.57 -0.17
C CYS A 469 -5.00 -15.50 1.35
N ASN A 470 -3.98 -15.79 2.14
CA ASN A 470 -4.02 -15.73 3.59
C ASN A 470 -3.14 -14.59 4.09
N SER A 471 -3.30 -14.20 5.36
CA SER A 471 -2.29 -13.36 6.00
C SER A 471 -0.94 -14.07 5.94
N PHE A 472 0.12 -13.29 5.74
CA PHE A 472 1.48 -13.80 5.67
C PHE A 472 1.85 -14.49 6.97
N ASP A 473 2.02 -15.81 6.87
CA ASP A 473 2.43 -16.61 8.01
C ASP A 473 3.94 -16.78 8.03
N ASN A 474 4.63 -16.84 6.89
CA ASN A 474 6.08 -17.09 6.85
C ASN A 474 6.79 -16.61 5.57
N SER A 475 8.09 -16.35 5.70
CA SER A 475 8.99 -15.86 4.64
C SER A 475 9.28 -16.85 3.51
N PHE A 476 8.92 -18.13 3.67
CA PHE A 476 9.21 -19.21 2.73
C PHE A 476 8.23 -19.29 1.57
N SER A 477 7.09 -18.62 1.69
CA SER A 477 6.07 -18.63 0.65
C SER A 477 6.38 -17.65 -0.49
N TYR A 478 7.50 -16.93 -0.38
CA TYR A 478 8.02 -16.07 -1.43
C TYR A 478 9.27 -16.65 -2.04
N ASP A 479 9.51 -16.25 -3.28
CA ASP A 479 10.77 -16.43 -3.97
C ASP A 479 11.48 -15.08 -4.14
N VAL A 480 12.65 -15.13 -4.76
CA VAL A 480 13.48 -13.96 -5.08
C VAL A 480 12.76 -12.90 -5.92
N ASN A 481 11.70 -13.26 -6.67
CA ASN A 481 10.98 -12.33 -7.55
C ASN A 481 9.76 -11.70 -6.88
N SER A 482 9.13 -12.42 -5.95
CA SER A 482 7.89 -12.04 -5.30
C SER A 482 8.12 -11.37 -3.94
N CYS A 483 9.21 -11.66 -3.24
CA CYS A 483 9.45 -11.11 -1.90
C CYS A 483 9.33 -9.57 -1.86
N PHE A 484 10.09 -8.88 -2.71
CA PHE A 484 10.09 -7.42 -2.69
C PHE A 484 8.76 -6.81 -3.16
N SER A 485 8.20 -7.28 -4.27
CA SER A 485 6.97 -6.71 -4.84
C SER A 485 5.73 -7.04 -4.01
N SER A 486 5.60 -8.28 -3.55
CA SER A 486 4.40 -8.77 -2.86
C SER A 486 4.33 -8.29 -1.41
N THR A 487 5.44 -7.90 -0.79
CA THR A 487 5.46 -7.32 0.57
C THR A 487 5.29 -5.80 0.59
N GLY A 488 4.90 -5.19 -0.53
CA GLY A 488 4.79 -3.74 -0.64
C GLY A 488 6.14 -3.04 -0.48
N ARG A 489 7.22 -3.73 -0.90
CA ARG A 489 8.60 -3.24 -0.83
C ARG A 489 9.11 -3.06 0.58
N THR A 490 8.53 -3.75 1.57
CA THR A 490 8.99 -3.67 2.96
C THR A 490 9.93 -4.81 3.34
N HIS A 491 10.09 -5.80 2.46
CA HIS A 491 10.98 -6.93 2.64
C HIS A 491 11.89 -7.10 1.41
N HIS A 492 13.02 -7.77 1.62
CA HIS A 492 14.00 -8.12 0.60
C HIS A 492 14.44 -9.59 0.75
N TRP A 493 15.03 -10.13 -0.31
CA TRP A 493 15.52 -11.49 -0.37
C TRP A 493 16.95 -11.58 0.19
N SER A 494 17.16 -12.51 1.12
CA SER A 494 18.39 -12.59 1.92
C SER A 494 19.62 -13.10 1.19
N GLU A 495 19.48 -13.90 0.13
CA GLU A 495 20.63 -14.60 -0.48
C GLU A 495 20.77 -14.35 -2.00
N PRO A 496 21.90 -13.77 -2.46
CA PRO A 496 22.13 -13.44 -3.87
C PRO A 496 22.58 -14.57 -4.79
N SER A 497 22.98 -15.71 -4.25
CA SER A 497 23.64 -16.76 -5.04
C SER A 497 22.73 -17.95 -5.37
N ASN A 498 21.59 -18.10 -4.71
CA ASN A 498 20.70 -19.24 -4.95
C ASN A 498 19.21 -18.88 -4.78
N ALA A 499 18.46 -18.92 -5.89
CA ALA A 499 17.03 -18.63 -5.92
C ALA A 499 16.18 -19.55 -5.02
N GLN A 500 16.73 -20.68 -4.54
CA GLN A 500 16.01 -21.65 -3.71
C GLN A 500 16.37 -21.64 -2.21
N LYS A 501 17.33 -20.83 -1.77
CA LYS A 501 17.86 -20.89 -0.37
C LYS A 501 17.69 -19.62 0.45
N GLY A 502 17.24 -18.52 -0.15
CA GLY A 502 17.01 -17.28 0.57
C GLY A 502 15.67 -17.23 1.32
N LEU A 503 15.49 -16.13 2.02
CA LEU A 503 14.32 -15.83 2.83
C LEU A 503 13.85 -14.41 2.52
N CYS A 504 12.54 -14.21 2.61
CA CYS A 504 11.96 -12.89 2.52
C CYS A 504 12.00 -12.17 3.88
N LEU A 505 12.95 -11.26 4.06
CA LEU A 505 13.24 -10.63 5.33
C LEU A 505 12.84 -9.15 5.35
N PRO A 506 12.33 -8.62 6.46
CA PRO A 506 11.95 -7.20 6.54
C PRO A 506 13.19 -6.32 6.35
N CYS A 507 13.05 -5.27 5.56
CA CYS A 507 14.13 -4.30 5.36
C CYS A 507 14.43 -3.52 6.63
N HIS A 508 13.44 -3.37 7.52
CA HIS A 508 13.63 -2.75 8.83
C HIS A 508 13.50 -3.80 9.93
N TYR A 509 14.63 -4.27 10.45
CA TYR A 509 14.70 -5.22 11.57
C TYR A 509 14.49 -4.51 12.91
N SER A 510 13.24 -4.15 13.21
CA SER A 510 12.88 -3.51 14.47
C SER A 510 12.90 -4.44 15.68
N SER A 511 12.82 -5.75 15.45
CA SER A 511 12.44 -6.71 16.48
C SER A 511 13.53 -7.67 16.91
N VAL A 512 14.73 -7.62 16.30
CA VAL A 512 15.82 -8.59 16.57
C VAL A 512 16.59 -8.26 17.86
N LEU A 513 16.42 -7.06 18.40
CA LEU A 513 17.13 -6.65 19.59
C LEU A 513 16.44 -7.23 20.81
N ASN A 514 16.96 -8.38 21.24
CA ASN A 514 16.58 -9.06 22.47
C ASN A 514 16.81 -8.10 23.64
N VAL A 515 15.78 -7.32 24.00
CA VAL A 515 15.72 -6.63 25.28
C VAL A 515 15.86 -7.74 26.32
N LYS A 516 17.05 -7.84 26.94
CA LYS A 516 17.47 -8.93 27.85
C LYS A 516 16.53 -9.12 29.05
N SER A 517 15.46 -8.33 29.16
CA SER A 517 14.74 -8.00 30.38
C SER A 517 13.21 -8.07 30.26
N ASN A 518 12.64 -8.81 29.31
CA ASN A 518 11.19 -8.96 29.25
C ASN A 518 10.65 -9.79 30.43
N CYS A 519 9.46 -9.43 30.90
CA CYS A 519 8.68 -10.24 31.83
C CYS A 519 8.45 -11.65 31.28
N SER A 520 8.56 -12.67 32.13
CA SER A 520 8.08 -14.01 31.80
C SER A 520 6.55 -14.04 31.81
N CYS A 521 5.94 -14.93 31.03
CA CYS A 521 4.48 -15.03 30.97
C CYS A 521 3.84 -15.26 32.33
N LYS A 522 4.50 -16.03 33.21
CA LYS A 522 4.03 -16.28 34.58
C LYS A 522 3.96 -15.03 35.45
N GLU A 523 4.75 -14.00 35.13
CA GLU A 523 4.70 -12.73 35.83
C GLU A 523 3.54 -11.87 35.33
N LEU A 524 2.96 -12.12 34.15
CA LEU A 524 1.87 -11.30 33.64
C LEU A 524 0.54 -11.75 34.26
N THR A 525 0.14 -11.10 35.34
CA THR A 525 -1.05 -11.47 36.14
C THR A 525 -2.36 -10.91 35.62
N ASN A 526 -2.31 -9.99 34.64
CA ASN A 526 -3.50 -9.40 34.03
C ASN A 526 -3.58 -9.71 32.53
N TYR A 527 -4.80 -9.70 32.01
CA TYR A 527 -5.10 -10.02 30.61
C TYR A 527 -4.41 -9.05 29.63
N THR A 528 -4.41 -7.75 29.93
CA THR A 528 -3.90 -6.70 29.03
C THR A 528 -2.41 -6.87 28.76
N ASP A 529 -1.59 -6.99 29.80
CA ASP A 529 -0.15 -7.19 29.67
C ASP A 529 0.16 -8.52 28.99
N CYS A 530 -0.60 -9.57 29.31
CA CYS A 530 -0.48 -10.86 28.64
C CYS A 530 -0.77 -10.75 27.14
N ALA A 531 -1.85 -10.08 26.75
CA ALA A 531 -2.21 -9.86 25.35
C ALA A 531 -1.15 -9.02 24.61
N LEU A 532 -0.58 -8.00 25.26
CA LEU A 532 0.50 -7.18 24.70
C LEU A 532 1.83 -7.95 24.56
N SER A 533 2.03 -9.00 25.35
CA SER A 533 3.20 -9.88 25.24
C SER A 533 3.09 -10.95 24.15
N SER A 534 1.95 -11.02 23.45
CA SER A 534 1.78 -11.87 22.27
C SER A 534 2.86 -11.55 21.23
N PRO A 535 3.47 -12.57 20.60
CA PRO A 535 3.10 -13.98 20.59
C PRO A 535 3.81 -14.83 21.64
N LYS A 536 4.58 -14.23 22.56
CA LYS A 536 5.35 -15.00 23.56
C LYS A 536 4.42 -15.68 24.56
N CYS A 537 3.35 -14.99 24.93
CA CYS A 537 2.37 -15.47 25.89
C CYS A 537 0.95 -15.42 25.35
N TYR A 538 0.08 -16.24 25.94
CA TYR A 538 -1.36 -16.20 25.74
C TYR A 538 -2.08 -16.23 27.08
N TRP A 539 -3.26 -15.62 27.14
CA TRP A 539 -4.09 -15.65 28.33
C TRP A 539 -4.94 -16.92 28.36
N ASN A 540 -4.72 -17.77 29.37
CA ASN A 540 -5.56 -18.93 29.60
C ASN A 540 -6.76 -18.53 30.46
N ALA A 541 -7.91 -18.35 29.81
CA ALA A 541 -9.15 -17.97 30.50
C ALA A 541 -9.66 -19.03 31.50
N GLY A 542 -9.23 -20.29 31.37
CA GLY A 542 -9.67 -21.37 32.26
C GLY A 542 -9.07 -21.31 33.67
N ASN A 543 -7.86 -20.76 33.80
CA ASN A 543 -7.19 -20.57 35.09
C ASN A 543 -6.89 -19.10 35.41
N SER A 544 -7.28 -18.17 34.54
CA SER A 544 -6.98 -16.73 34.65
C SER A 544 -5.49 -16.45 34.84
N GLN A 545 -4.64 -17.18 34.12
CA GLN A 545 -3.19 -17.01 34.13
C GLN A 545 -2.64 -16.78 32.73
N CYS A 546 -1.56 -16.01 32.66
CA CYS A 546 -0.79 -15.86 31.44
C CYS A 546 0.24 -16.99 31.32
N GLU A 547 0.21 -17.70 30.20
CA GLU A 547 1.04 -18.88 29.95
C GLU A 547 1.94 -18.67 28.73
N ASN A 548 3.06 -19.39 28.67
CA ASN A 548 3.90 -19.41 27.48
C ASN A 548 3.11 -20.03 26.33
N GLN A 549 3.12 -19.40 25.16
CA GLN A 549 2.48 -19.97 23.99
C GLN A 549 3.23 -21.20 23.51
N LYS A 550 2.50 -22.30 23.25
CA LYS A 550 3.13 -23.53 22.75
C LYS A 550 3.58 -23.31 21.31
N CYS A 551 4.77 -23.78 20.95
CA CYS A 551 5.29 -23.63 19.58
C CYS A 551 4.34 -24.20 18.53
N SER A 552 3.63 -25.29 18.83
CA SER A 552 2.61 -25.88 17.95
C SER A 552 1.39 -25.00 17.69
N GLN A 553 1.18 -23.95 18.48
CA GLN A 553 0.11 -22.96 18.30
C GLN A 553 0.59 -21.71 17.55
N LEU A 554 1.90 -21.58 17.32
CA LEU A 554 2.48 -20.46 16.58
C LEU A 554 2.56 -20.87 15.11
N THR A 555 1.53 -20.54 14.35
CA THR A 555 1.46 -20.88 12.92
C THR A 555 2.31 -19.96 12.06
N SER A 556 2.67 -18.78 12.57
CA SER A 556 3.51 -17.81 11.87
C SER A 556 4.98 -17.91 12.27
N GLN A 557 5.89 -17.82 11.30
CA GLN A 557 7.33 -17.73 11.49
C GLN A 557 7.70 -16.54 12.35
N THR A 558 7.17 -15.35 12.05
CA THR A 558 7.45 -14.13 12.84
C THR A 558 7.10 -14.34 14.31
N GLN A 559 5.99 -15.01 14.58
CA GLN A 559 5.60 -15.32 15.95
C GLN A 559 6.52 -16.37 16.59
N CYS A 560 6.89 -17.39 15.82
CA CYS A 560 7.77 -18.46 16.24
C CYS A 560 9.17 -17.97 16.63
N ILE A 561 9.81 -17.17 15.76
CA ILE A 561 11.20 -16.72 15.95
C ILE A 561 11.34 -15.79 17.15
N LEU A 562 10.26 -15.10 17.54
CA LEU A 562 10.22 -14.21 18.72
C LEU A 562 10.01 -14.98 20.03
N SER A 563 9.58 -16.24 19.96
CA SER A 563 9.38 -17.07 21.14
C SER A 563 10.71 -17.62 21.65
N LYS A 564 10.92 -17.53 22.97
CA LYS A 564 12.17 -17.96 23.62
C LYS A 564 12.41 -19.49 23.52
N TYR A 565 11.34 -20.24 23.29
CA TYR A 565 11.35 -21.71 23.39
C TYR A 565 11.10 -22.39 22.03
N CYS A 566 10.97 -21.59 20.98
CA CYS A 566 10.63 -22.08 19.67
C CYS A 566 11.69 -21.69 18.64
N TYR A 567 11.75 -22.51 17.60
CA TYR A 567 12.47 -22.17 16.38
C TYR A 567 11.60 -22.53 15.19
N TRP A 568 11.77 -21.80 14.10
CA TRP A 568 11.12 -22.11 12.86
C TRP A 568 11.95 -23.11 12.05
N SER A 569 11.31 -24.21 11.65
CA SER A 569 11.85 -25.21 10.75
C SER A 569 11.14 -25.09 9.40
N ASN A 570 11.90 -25.04 8.31
CA ASN A 570 11.34 -24.89 6.96
C ASN A 570 10.43 -26.05 6.57
N SER A 571 10.72 -27.27 7.08
CA SER A 571 9.96 -28.48 6.76
C SER A 571 8.80 -28.76 7.72
N LEU A 572 8.87 -28.25 8.95
CA LEU A 572 7.94 -28.62 10.03
C LEU A 572 7.21 -27.41 10.65
N GLY A 573 7.45 -26.19 10.18
CA GLY A 573 6.91 -24.96 10.77
C GLY A 573 7.52 -24.68 12.15
N CYS A 574 6.74 -24.10 13.06
CA CYS A 574 7.23 -23.74 14.38
C CYS A 574 7.40 -24.98 15.28
N GLN A 575 8.63 -25.24 15.71
CA GLN A 575 9.00 -26.39 16.50
C GLN A 575 9.46 -25.96 17.89
N ALA A 576 9.12 -26.77 18.89
CA ALA A 576 9.71 -26.65 20.21
C ALA A 576 11.07 -27.35 20.20
N THR A 577 12.06 -26.76 20.86
CA THR A 577 13.19 -27.56 21.30
C THR A 577 12.72 -28.37 22.50
N GLY A 578 12.94 -29.69 22.53
CA GLY A 578 12.55 -30.53 23.67
C GLY A 578 13.19 -30.14 25.02
N SER A 579 14.05 -29.11 25.02
CA SER A 579 14.68 -28.43 26.14
C SER A 579 14.04 -27.07 26.46
N SER A 580 14.26 -26.56 27.67
CA SER A 580 13.85 -25.21 28.10
C SER A 580 14.55 -24.05 27.34
N THR A 581 15.45 -24.33 26.41
CA THR A 581 16.14 -23.35 25.56
C THR A 581 16.42 -23.92 24.17
N VAL A 582 16.41 -23.06 23.15
CA VAL A 582 16.73 -23.46 21.77
C VAL A 582 18.22 -23.83 21.66
N THR A 583 18.53 -25.04 21.19
CA THR A 583 19.92 -25.47 20.95
C THR A 583 20.36 -25.00 19.57
N CYS A 584 20.93 -23.80 19.50
CA CYS A 584 21.23 -23.12 18.24
C CYS A 584 22.12 -23.92 17.27
N SER A 585 23.02 -24.77 17.78
CA SER A 585 23.91 -25.61 16.97
C SER A 585 23.22 -26.71 16.16
N GLN A 586 21.91 -26.91 16.37
CA GLN A 586 21.07 -27.82 15.55
C GLN A 586 20.48 -27.11 14.33
N LEU A 587 20.44 -25.77 14.34
CA LEU A 587 19.93 -24.97 13.23
C LEU A 587 21.06 -24.76 12.22
N SER A 588 20.82 -25.15 10.98
CA SER A 588 21.79 -24.97 9.89
C SER A 588 21.49 -23.66 9.17
N ALA A 589 22.52 -22.88 8.87
CA ALA A 589 22.41 -21.59 8.21
C ALA A 589 23.77 -21.15 7.65
N ASN A 590 23.75 -20.46 6.52
CA ASN A 590 24.94 -19.91 5.88
C ASN A 590 25.19 -18.45 6.26
N THR A 591 24.15 -17.76 6.73
CA THR A 591 24.19 -16.36 7.15
C THR A 591 23.60 -16.16 8.54
N GLN A 592 23.95 -15.05 9.18
CA GLN A 592 23.38 -14.68 10.48
C GLN A 592 21.87 -14.42 10.38
N GLN A 593 21.45 -13.87 9.25
CA GLN A 593 20.09 -13.52 8.90
C GLN A 593 19.23 -14.78 8.77
N GLU A 594 19.76 -15.85 8.15
CA GLU A 594 19.13 -17.16 8.15
C GLU A 594 18.95 -17.71 9.57
N CYS A 595 19.93 -17.52 10.46
CA CYS A 595 19.77 -17.92 11.85
C CYS A 595 18.69 -17.13 12.58
N LEU A 596 18.67 -15.81 12.40
CA LEU A 596 17.65 -14.91 12.95
C LEU A 596 16.23 -15.24 12.46
N SER A 597 16.11 -15.72 11.23
CA SER A 597 14.85 -16.19 10.66
C SER A 597 14.35 -17.52 11.24
N GLN A 598 15.23 -18.27 11.90
CA GLN A 598 14.88 -19.53 12.56
C GLN A 598 14.64 -19.30 14.04
N SER A 599 15.44 -18.49 14.72
CA SER A 599 15.19 -18.07 16.10
C SER A 599 16.00 -16.83 16.44
N ILE A 600 15.36 -15.84 17.09
CA ILE A 600 16.03 -14.61 17.55
C ILE A 600 17.10 -14.88 18.62
N ILE A 601 17.02 -15.99 19.35
CA ILE A 601 18.02 -16.36 20.36
C ILE A 601 19.28 -16.93 19.72
N CYS A 602 19.14 -17.51 18.53
CA CYS A 602 20.21 -18.13 17.80
C CYS A 602 20.85 -17.19 16.80
N ALA A 603 20.92 -15.92 17.16
CA ALA A 603 21.32 -14.84 16.28
C ALA A 603 22.78 -14.91 15.81
N GLY A 604 23.63 -15.81 16.29
CA GLY A 604 25.01 -15.98 15.84
C GLY A 604 25.16 -17.05 14.76
N ILE A 605 26.31 -17.06 14.08
CA ILE A 605 26.67 -18.10 13.11
C ILE A 605 28.10 -18.58 13.34
N SER A 606 28.30 -19.90 13.35
CA SER A 606 29.60 -20.56 13.48
C SER A 606 29.62 -21.87 12.70
N GLY A 607 30.53 -22.00 11.73
CA GLY A 607 30.71 -23.25 10.97
C GLY A 607 29.46 -23.73 10.20
N GLY A 608 28.68 -22.82 9.62
CA GLY A 608 27.44 -23.15 8.89
C GLY A 608 26.26 -23.55 9.79
N LYS A 609 26.37 -23.28 11.09
CA LYS A 609 25.34 -23.54 12.09
C LYS A 609 25.06 -22.28 12.90
N CYS A 610 23.85 -22.18 13.43
CA CYS A 610 23.50 -21.08 14.30
C CYS A 610 24.16 -21.22 15.67
N SER A 611 24.35 -20.09 16.31
CA SER A 611 24.98 -19.97 17.62
C SER A 611 24.18 -18.98 18.46
N SER A 612 24.16 -19.19 19.78
CA SER A 612 23.66 -18.16 20.70
C SER A 612 24.68 -17.04 20.91
N SER A 613 25.95 -17.28 20.57
CA SER A 613 27.03 -16.28 20.67
C SER A 613 27.15 -15.50 19.37
N LEU A 614 27.17 -14.19 19.49
CA LEU A 614 27.32 -13.25 18.39
C LEU A 614 28.81 -13.06 18.08
N ASN A 615 29.15 -12.92 16.80
CA ASN A 615 30.49 -12.54 16.36
C ASN A 615 30.69 -11.04 16.55
N ASN A 616 31.91 -10.51 16.52
CA ASN A 616 32.06 -9.05 16.38
C ASN A 616 31.65 -8.63 14.97
N CYS A 617 31.17 -7.39 14.80
CA CYS A 617 30.88 -6.88 13.47
C CYS A 617 32.12 -6.91 12.58
N SER A 618 33.31 -6.68 13.13
CA SER A 618 34.58 -6.78 12.41
C SER A 618 34.85 -8.16 11.79
N ASP A 619 34.19 -9.21 12.27
CA ASP A 619 34.37 -10.58 11.80
C ASP A 619 33.60 -10.83 10.49
N PHE A 620 32.66 -9.94 10.13
CA PHE A 620 31.96 -10.00 8.85
C PHE A 620 32.81 -9.39 7.73
N SER A 621 33.38 -10.28 6.91
CA SER A 621 34.34 -9.93 5.85
C SER A 621 33.73 -9.35 4.58
N THR A 622 32.41 -9.48 4.40
CA THR A 622 31.70 -9.04 3.19
C THR A 622 30.54 -8.11 3.53
N PHE A 623 30.18 -7.23 2.61
CA PHE A 623 29.02 -6.35 2.74
C PHE A 623 27.75 -7.12 3.14
N TYR A 624 27.50 -8.26 2.48
CA TYR A 624 26.32 -9.09 2.71
C TYR A 624 26.27 -9.73 4.10
N GLN A 625 27.42 -10.17 4.61
CA GLN A 625 27.52 -10.69 5.97
C GLN A 625 27.38 -9.60 7.02
N CYS A 626 27.68 -8.34 6.68
CA CYS A 626 27.62 -7.22 7.60
C CYS A 626 26.22 -6.59 7.67
N PHE A 627 25.54 -6.52 6.54
CA PHE A 627 24.29 -5.78 6.40
C PHE A 627 23.14 -6.45 7.15
N GLY A 628 22.53 -5.76 8.12
CA GLY A 628 21.44 -6.31 8.95
C GLY A 628 21.89 -7.30 10.01
N SER A 629 23.21 -7.48 10.16
CA SER A 629 23.82 -8.31 11.19
C SER A 629 23.92 -7.60 12.53
N VAL A 630 23.99 -8.38 13.61
CA VAL A 630 24.20 -7.88 14.97
C VAL A 630 25.46 -8.54 15.52
N GLY A 631 26.45 -7.74 15.87
CA GLY A 631 27.69 -8.19 16.48
C GLY A 631 27.73 -7.92 17.98
N THR A 632 28.72 -8.47 18.68
CA THR A 632 29.05 -8.18 20.11
C THR A 632 29.20 -6.69 20.42
N ASP A 633 29.60 -5.92 19.42
CA ASP A 633 29.79 -4.47 19.41
C ASP A 633 28.56 -3.67 18.93
N GLY A 634 27.42 -4.32 18.65
CA GLY A 634 26.15 -3.68 18.33
C GLY A 634 25.59 -4.03 16.95
N ILE A 635 24.78 -3.14 16.36
CA ILE A 635 24.32 -3.33 14.98
C ILE A 635 25.49 -3.15 14.03
N CYS A 636 25.62 -4.06 13.08
CA CYS A 636 26.72 -4.04 12.13
C CYS A 636 26.43 -3.10 10.94
N GLN A 637 27.43 -2.31 10.58
CA GLN A 637 27.38 -1.37 9.46
C GLN A 637 28.60 -1.58 8.57
N TRP A 638 28.37 -1.64 7.26
CA TRP A 638 29.46 -1.69 6.31
C TRP A 638 30.03 -0.29 6.09
N ASN A 639 31.30 -0.12 6.43
CA ASN A 639 32.03 1.10 6.11
C ASN A 639 32.60 0.99 4.70
N GLN A 640 31.98 1.70 3.76
CA GLN A 640 32.36 1.64 2.35
C GLN A 640 33.78 2.17 2.09
N ALA A 641 34.25 3.16 2.87
CA ALA A 641 35.57 3.73 2.70
C ALA A 641 36.68 2.75 3.13
N SER A 642 36.46 1.98 4.19
CA SER A 642 37.43 0.98 4.67
C SER A 642 37.21 -0.42 4.09
N SER A 643 36.08 -0.64 3.40
CA SER A 643 35.63 -1.97 2.96
C SER A 643 35.63 -3.01 4.10
N LYS A 644 35.21 -2.57 5.29
CA LYS A 644 35.12 -3.41 6.50
C LYS A 644 33.79 -3.20 7.20
N CYS A 645 33.32 -4.24 7.86
CA CYS A 645 32.20 -4.16 8.76
C CYS A 645 32.62 -3.62 10.14
N GLN A 646 31.80 -2.77 10.74
CA GLN A 646 32.05 -2.18 12.06
C GLN A 646 30.75 -2.16 12.88
N GLY A 647 30.84 -2.33 14.20
CA GLY A 647 29.71 -2.13 15.10
C GLY A 647 29.39 -0.65 15.30
N ILE A 648 28.10 -0.32 15.26
CA ILE A 648 27.61 1.02 15.59
C ILE A 648 27.54 1.13 17.11
N SER A 649 28.50 1.81 17.74
CA SER A 649 28.47 2.03 19.19
C SER A 649 27.57 3.21 19.62
N ASN A 650 27.33 4.16 18.72
CA ASN A 650 26.47 5.33 18.93
C ASN A 650 25.80 5.78 17.63
N CYS A 651 24.66 6.47 17.73
CA CYS A 651 23.89 6.91 16.56
C CYS A 651 24.68 7.86 15.64
N ASN A 652 25.61 8.65 16.17
CA ASN A 652 26.38 9.62 15.38
C ASN A 652 27.36 8.95 14.39
N MET A 653 27.66 7.66 14.57
CA MET A 653 28.45 6.88 13.59
C MET A 653 27.64 6.55 12.33
N ILE A 654 26.31 6.70 12.39
CA ILE A 654 25.42 6.47 11.28
C ILE A 654 25.34 7.73 10.42
N ASN A 655 25.80 7.63 9.19
CA ASN A 655 25.94 8.74 8.25
C ASN A 655 24.82 8.80 7.19
N THR A 656 23.85 7.90 7.25
CA THR A 656 22.71 7.88 6.33
C THR A 656 21.39 7.84 7.09
N GLN A 657 20.40 8.56 6.57
CA GLN A 657 19.04 8.55 7.10
C GLN A 657 18.48 7.13 7.19
N ALA A 658 18.68 6.36 6.14
CA ALA A 658 18.38 4.94 6.02
C ALA A 658 18.74 4.13 7.26
N GLN A 659 20.02 4.09 7.54
CA GLN A 659 20.58 3.27 8.60
C GLN A 659 20.15 3.81 9.96
N CYS A 660 19.90 5.10 10.06
CA CYS A 660 19.43 5.72 11.29
C CYS A 660 18.02 5.26 11.62
N GLU A 661 17.15 5.23 10.61
CA GLU A 661 15.76 4.77 10.74
C GLU A 661 15.67 3.25 10.97
N LEU A 662 16.73 2.46 10.69
CA LEU A 662 16.78 1.02 11.03
C LEU A 662 16.92 0.75 12.52
N VAL A 663 17.58 1.65 13.27
CA VAL A 663 17.81 1.46 14.71
C VAL A 663 16.61 1.97 15.51
N LEU A 664 15.46 1.33 15.30
CA LEU A 664 14.19 1.78 15.86
C LEU A 664 14.24 1.93 17.38
N ASN A 665 13.52 2.95 17.85
CA ASN A 665 13.48 3.37 19.25
C ASN A 665 14.84 3.68 19.87
N THR A 666 15.94 3.68 19.12
CA THR A 666 17.29 4.04 19.60
C THR A 666 17.80 5.31 18.93
N CYS A 667 17.70 5.39 17.60
CA CYS A 667 18.22 6.51 16.81
C CYS A 667 17.13 7.15 15.94
N TYR A 668 17.29 8.43 15.64
CA TYR A 668 16.45 9.19 14.72
C TYR A 668 17.27 10.13 13.85
N TRP A 669 16.83 10.34 12.62
CA TRP A 669 17.48 11.26 11.71
C TRP A 669 17.06 12.70 12.00
N ASP A 670 17.99 13.52 12.43
CA ASP A 670 17.77 14.94 12.69
C ASP A 670 18.10 15.77 11.44
N ALA A 671 17.07 16.01 10.63
CA ALA A 671 17.19 16.85 9.45
C ALA A 671 17.54 18.31 9.79
N SER A 672 17.22 18.79 11.00
CA SER A 672 17.51 20.17 11.43
C SER A 672 18.97 20.38 11.81
N ALA A 673 19.65 19.31 12.25
CA ALA A 673 21.06 19.31 12.60
C ALA A 673 21.96 18.84 11.43
N ASN A 674 21.75 19.41 10.24
CA ASN A 674 22.48 19.08 9.00
C ASN A 674 22.42 17.61 8.59
N GLY A 675 21.31 16.90 8.90
CA GLY A 675 21.17 15.49 8.56
C GLY A 675 22.15 14.62 9.34
N THR A 676 22.03 14.61 10.67
CA THR A 676 22.82 13.76 11.54
C THR A 676 21.92 12.74 12.25
N CYS A 677 22.42 11.52 12.43
CA CYS A 677 21.70 10.50 13.17
C CYS A 677 21.95 10.67 14.67
N SER A 678 20.89 10.95 15.44
CA SER A 678 20.95 11.25 16.88
C SER A 678 20.24 10.19 17.70
N SER A 679 20.62 10.01 18.96
CA SER A 679 19.91 9.09 19.87
C SER A 679 18.56 9.66 20.28
N TYR A 680 17.54 8.80 20.34
CA TYR A 680 16.25 9.16 20.93
C TYR A 680 16.39 9.49 22.42
N ASN A 681 15.51 10.38 22.85
CA ASN A 681 15.07 10.59 24.22
C ASN A 681 13.53 10.71 24.17
N CYS A 682 12.84 10.81 25.30
CA CYS A 682 11.37 10.86 25.30
C CYS A 682 10.81 12.02 24.46
N THR A 683 11.45 13.20 24.50
CA THR A 683 11.00 14.38 23.77
C THR A 683 11.16 14.23 22.24
N SER A 684 12.32 13.76 21.79
CA SER A 684 12.59 13.49 20.37
C SER A 684 11.78 12.30 19.87
N LEU A 685 11.60 11.25 20.67
CA LEU A 685 10.75 10.10 20.33
C LEU A 685 9.34 10.56 19.98
N TYR A 686 8.73 11.36 20.86
CA TYR A 686 7.39 11.86 20.63
C TYR A 686 7.31 12.87 19.49
N THR A 687 8.29 13.77 19.37
CA THR A 687 8.33 14.72 18.26
C THR A 687 8.34 13.99 16.91
N GLN A 688 9.18 12.98 16.77
CA GLN A 688 9.43 12.25 15.52
C GLN A 688 8.39 11.17 15.22
N THR A 689 7.90 10.45 16.24
CA THR A 689 7.04 9.27 16.05
C THR A 689 5.61 9.45 16.53
N LYS A 690 5.33 10.50 17.31
CA LYS A 690 4.08 10.68 18.07
C LYS A 690 3.78 9.54 19.07
N SER A 691 4.73 8.65 19.30
CA SER A 691 4.70 7.66 20.38
C SER A 691 5.43 8.19 21.61
N CYS A 692 4.89 7.90 22.78
CA CYS A 692 5.52 8.23 24.06
C CYS A 692 5.59 6.97 24.95
N ASN A 693 6.20 5.92 24.39
CA ASN A 693 6.27 4.62 25.05
C ASN A 693 7.64 4.45 25.71
N PHE A 694 8.67 4.11 24.95
CA PHE A 694 10.04 3.94 25.44
C PHE A 694 11.04 4.19 24.33
N TYR A 695 12.29 4.45 24.71
CA TYR A 695 13.43 4.38 23.81
C TYR A 695 14.50 3.46 24.40
N LEU A 696 15.35 2.91 23.55
CA LEU A 696 16.49 2.09 23.94
C LEU A 696 17.74 2.97 24.00
N SER A 697 18.60 2.73 24.99
CA SER A 697 19.92 3.36 25.05
C SER A 697 20.80 2.94 23.86
N THR A 698 21.99 3.56 23.75
CA THR A 698 23.06 3.28 22.76
C THR A 698 22.93 1.97 21.96
N PRO A 699 23.12 1.98 20.62
CA PRO A 699 22.92 0.86 19.69
C PRO A 699 23.86 -0.35 19.88
N ASN A 700 23.93 -0.92 21.08
CA ASN A 700 24.78 -2.05 21.44
C ASN A 700 23.94 -3.19 22.06
N GLN A 701 24.54 -4.36 22.25
CA GLN A 701 23.84 -5.54 22.77
C GLN A 701 23.25 -5.41 24.18
N ASN A 702 23.57 -4.33 24.90
CA ASN A 702 23.09 -4.07 26.25
C ASN A 702 22.11 -2.88 26.24
N TYR A 703 21.14 -2.92 25.32
CA TYR A 703 20.04 -1.97 25.30
C TYR A 703 19.37 -1.87 26.67
N LYS A 704 19.49 -0.70 27.28
CA LYS A 704 18.71 -0.30 28.45
C LYS A 704 17.43 0.32 27.94
N VAL A 705 16.29 -0.22 28.36
CA VAL A 705 15.00 0.43 28.11
C VAL A 705 14.89 1.66 29.00
N ASN A 706 14.57 2.79 28.38
CA ASN A 706 14.27 4.05 29.06
C ASN A 706 12.80 4.38 28.79
N SER A 707 11.98 4.22 29.83
CA SER A 707 10.54 4.39 29.77
C SER A 707 10.16 5.87 29.64
N CYS A 708 9.11 6.13 28.89
CA CYS A 708 8.55 7.46 28.67
C CYS A 708 7.06 7.49 29.04
N TYR A 709 6.55 8.67 29.34
CA TYR A 709 5.12 8.89 29.58
C TYR A 709 4.70 10.29 29.13
N LEU A 710 3.45 10.38 28.67
CA LEU A 710 2.91 11.62 28.10
C LEU A 710 2.18 12.40 29.19
N THR A 711 2.70 13.57 29.55
CA THR A 711 2.09 14.47 30.54
C THR A 711 1.85 15.83 29.91
N ASN A 712 0.60 16.30 29.94
CA ASN A 712 0.21 17.60 29.37
C ASN A 712 0.70 17.81 27.93
N GLY A 713 0.61 16.77 27.10
CA GLY A 713 1.05 16.79 25.71
C GLY A 713 2.57 16.79 25.49
N THR A 714 3.37 16.72 26.56
CA THR A 714 4.83 16.62 26.50
C THR A 714 5.27 15.21 26.92
N CYS A 715 6.11 14.59 26.10
CA CYS A 715 6.66 13.27 26.42
C CYS A 715 7.93 13.43 27.25
N THR A 716 7.91 12.91 28.48
CA THR A 716 8.99 13.02 29.44
C THR A 716 9.48 11.63 29.86
N SER A 717 10.70 11.56 30.40
CA SER A 717 11.23 10.34 31.00
C SER A 717 10.36 9.93 32.18
N ALA A 718 10.01 8.64 32.28
CA ALA A 718 9.31 8.05 33.42
C ALA A 718 10.33 7.40 34.37
N PRO A 719 11.08 8.16 35.19
CA PRO A 719 12.05 7.57 36.11
C PRO A 719 11.37 6.75 37.21
N ASN A 720 10.12 7.09 37.55
CA ASN A 720 9.28 6.33 38.46
C ASN A 720 8.13 5.68 37.68
N LEU A 721 8.08 4.35 37.73
CA LEU A 721 7.07 3.53 37.07
C LEU A 721 5.66 3.78 37.64
N GLU A 722 5.53 4.30 38.86
CA GLU A 722 4.25 4.63 39.52
C GLU A 722 3.40 5.65 38.72
N SER A 723 4.01 6.39 37.81
CA SER A 723 3.31 7.34 36.92
C SER A 723 2.57 6.66 35.75
N LEU A 724 2.90 5.39 35.47
CA LEU A 724 2.27 4.60 34.41
C LEU A 724 0.95 4.01 34.91
N THR A 725 0.01 3.78 33.99
CA THR A 725 -1.28 3.17 34.30
C THR A 725 -1.29 1.69 33.89
N SER A 726 -2.33 0.96 34.28
CA SER A 726 -2.50 -0.44 33.87
C SER A 726 -2.49 -0.65 32.35
N SER A 727 -2.96 0.33 31.57
CA SER A 727 -3.00 0.23 30.11
C SER A 727 -1.68 0.63 29.43
N THR A 728 -0.79 1.34 30.12
CA THR A 728 0.47 1.84 29.53
C THR A 728 1.71 1.19 30.11
N CYS A 729 1.65 0.59 31.31
CA CYS A 729 2.81 0.04 32.02
C CYS A 729 3.66 -0.91 31.16
N TYR A 730 3.06 -1.96 30.59
CA TYR A 730 3.83 -2.92 29.79
C TYR A 730 4.36 -2.31 28.49
N ALA A 731 3.53 -1.56 27.75
CA ALA A 731 3.90 -0.96 26.48
C ALA A 731 4.97 0.15 26.62
N SER A 732 4.84 1.02 27.61
CA SER A 732 5.77 2.13 27.90
C SER A 732 7.07 1.69 28.54
N THR A 733 7.20 0.42 28.93
CA THR A 733 8.46 -0.14 29.46
C THR A 733 9.08 -1.16 28.53
N GLY A 734 8.58 -1.28 27.29
CA GLY A 734 9.07 -2.30 26.34
C GLY A 734 8.91 -3.73 26.88
N GLY A 735 7.96 -3.96 27.80
CA GLY A 735 7.71 -5.23 28.44
C GLY A 735 8.68 -5.60 29.57
N THR A 736 9.45 -4.66 30.11
CA THR A 736 10.34 -4.91 31.27
C THR A 736 9.66 -4.71 32.62
N ALA A 737 8.49 -4.07 32.62
CA ALA A 737 7.62 -3.93 33.78
C ALA A 737 6.21 -4.45 33.48
N ARG A 738 5.45 -4.72 34.54
CA ARG A 738 4.07 -5.20 34.50
C ARG A 738 3.20 -4.43 35.48
N TRP A 739 1.90 -4.41 35.25
CA TRP A 739 0.96 -3.85 36.20
C TRP A 739 0.62 -4.87 37.29
N ASP A 740 0.93 -4.55 38.55
CA ASP A 740 0.56 -5.33 39.72
C ASP A 740 -0.68 -4.73 40.37
N SER A 741 -1.78 -5.48 40.38
CA SER A 741 -3.05 -5.07 40.99
C SER A 741 -3.14 -5.37 42.50
N GLY A 742 -2.09 -5.92 43.12
CA GLY A 742 -2.10 -6.35 44.52
C GLY A 742 -2.16 -5.21 45.55
N GLU A 743 -1.71 -4.00 45.19
CA GLU A 743 -1.80 -2.81 46.05
C GLU A 743 -3.09 -2.02 45.78
N LYS A 744 -3.60 -1.28 46.76
CA LYS A 744 -4.95 -0.66 46.74
C LYS A 744 -5.27 0.24 45.54
N ASN A 745 -4.28 0.63 44.72
CA ASN A 745 -4.48 1.38 43.46
C ASN A 745 -3.77 0.76 42.24
N GLY A 746 -3.14 -0.41 42.40
CA GLY A 746 -2.21 -1.00 41.45
C GLY A 746 -0.96 -0.15 41.18
N THR A 747 0.17 -0.81 40.92
CA THR A 747 1.44 -0.13 40.63
C THR A 747 2.16 -0.82 39.47
N CYS A 748 2.88 -0.04 38.66
CA CYS A 748 3.73 -0.59 37.61
C CYS A 748 5.08 -1.02 38.21
N VAL A 749 5.38 -2.31 38.19
CA VAL A 749 6.55 -2.89 38.85
C VAL A 749 7.46 -3.60 37.85
N MET A 750 8.77 -3.51 38.06
CA MET A 750 9.76 -4.24 37.24
C MET A 750 9.57 -5.76 37.40
N CYS A 751 9.77 -6.50 36.32
CA CYS A 751 9.71 -7.96 36.37
C CYS A 751 10.93 -8.56 37.07
N TYR A 752 10.70 -9.62 37.86
CA TYR A 752 11.65 -10.27 38.77
C TYR A 752 12.88 -10.88 38.08
N SER A 753 12.79 -11.20 36.78
CA SER A 753 13.93 -11.69 35.98
C SER A 753 15.11 -10.71 35.97
N GLN A 754 14.86 -9.42 36.21
CA GLN A 754 15.88 -8.37 36.37
C GLN A 754 16.57 -8.38 37.73
N ILE A 755 15.82 -8.64 38.80
CA ILE A 755 16.30 -8.52 40.18
C ILE A 755 17.31 -9.63 40.50
N ILE A 756 17.05 -10.86 40.03
CA ILE A 756 17.92 -12.01 40.28
C ILE A 756 19.27 -11.87 39.55
N SER A 757 19.30 -11.34 38.33
CA SER A 757 20.55 -11.15 37.57
C SER A 757 21.50 -10.16 38.25
N VAL A 758 20.96 -9.09 38.85
CA VAL A 758 21.75 -8.10 39.60
C VAL A 758 22.23 -8.67 40.93
N LEU A 759 21.38 -9.45 41.64
CA LEU A 759 21.76 -10.11 42.89
C LEU A 759 22.87 -11.16 42.68
N PHE A 760 22.84 -11.93 41.60
CA PHE A 760 23.92 -12.87 41.29
C PHE A 760 25.24 -12.17 40.96
N ILE A 761 25.22 -11.04 40.24
CA ILE A 761 26.42 -10.25 39.99
C ILE A 761 26.99 -9.73 41.32
N ILE A 762 26.17 -9.12 42.18
CA ILE A 762 26.60 -8.61 43.49
C ILE A 762 27.16 -9.73 44.37
N LEU A 763 26.48 -10.89 44.44
CA LEU A 763 26.97 -12.05 45.19
C LEU A 763 28.27 -12.62 44.60
N SER A 764 28.43 -12.67 43.28
CA SER A 764 29.66 -13.13 42.61
C SER A 764 30.84 -12.15 42.68
N TYR A 765 30.61 -10.90 43.10
CA TYR A 765 31.68 -9.95 43.43
C TYR A 765 32.02 -9.96 44.93
N MET A 766 31.20 -10.60 45.77
CA MET A 766 31.45 -10.77 47.21
C MET A 766 32.06 -12.13 47.58
N PHE A 767 32.17 -13.05 46.62
CA PHE A 767 32.93 -14.31 46.67
C PHE A 767 34.02 -14.27 45.62
#